data_AF-A0A1F3DKT9-F1
#
_entry.id   AF-A0A1F3DKT9-F1
#
_cell.length_a   1.000
_cell.length_b   1.000
_cell.length_c   1.000
_cell.angle_alpha   90.00
_cell.angle_beta   90.00
_cell.angle_gamma   90.00
#
_symmetry.space_group_name_H-M   'P 1'
#
loop_
_entity.id
_entity.type
_entity.pdbx_description
1 polymer ?
#
loop_
_entity_poly.entity_id
_entity_poly.type
_entity_poly.pdbx_seq_one_letter_code
_entity_poly.pdbx_strand_id
1 'polypeptide(L)'
;MKNINLVLLFIFVFVVLILVSLTGNRGKNRKTPSLQRELITQAGVCPPFFLYDEDGNIIDPVHNVNAEKPYSPKQTCGKCHDYNKITEGFHFQQGKDEIATGTYAERYQWVSTPGNYGGNWCSPAPLYSYLSKKSNTSVKEMDMTSFTFITNGCGTCHPGGGSLEYDREGFRYDKHMDSLKYTAGGENNFDGDYFQAHWNRSGVIEADCNLCHLPEYDYKTRNEHLTKFNFRWMATVGSGLAMVEGSVKDTVDLKVKYNIAKFGADGKVSMHLVREPRNETCLNCHSKPQWKKRGASFTEYTDVHIARGIKCVDCHVAGSMATDKRIKGKEVHQFGKGDDPSGRVRDDLDNTIRTCNDCHTTGYLNAPIAKHLWLPDLHLDKLSCQTCHIPERKVKSALVQVSDVFNPGTKISPPPKYIWTFYDQNMNYWNHYGELSMFTAKDQPTDPFIPRYAKYKGQIFPVNAVHSAWPAIYTEGQKGLHQPNMKDIYGMWMAHKKDRSKYPELAKITDNNSDTIPEVNTPEEVDAFINSVTACMADIGYDLTGKRIVWVNNDRMYLNGKEYKILEKETWESSPYASVYKYSHDVFPAKAGLGTNGCTDCHSFRSDMFYAQIVKYPFSDDGNLLMEPQYKRLNMSGFMVGLSAFREQVVKSFLYPAIIFLLIVIILSLAAYESRKNTYFIINSKLLLIVYGLLISGLAFVYLKPDVNSYVLPDRPVLDSNHFFITFLAIIAGAYTWARMKKEYPSGSMIIKMQALFLILSVVSGLFMMIKFDLIYQIVRIAYTIFDLSIVLSILTSIIYFINDQFNKLNPEAK
;
A
#
# COMPACT_ATOMS: atom_id res chain seq x y z
N MET A 1 -64.86 -2.03 18.50
CA MET A 1 -63.84 -3.07 18.78
C MET A 1 -62.96 -2.53 19.90
N LYS A 2 -63.00 -3.19 21.05
CA LYS A 2 -62.72 -2.67 22.40
C LYS A 2 -61.23 -2.76 22.79
N ASN A 3 -60.82 -1.87 23.71
CA ASN A 3 -59.52 -1.64 24.35
C ASN A 3 -58.70 -2.85 24.84
N ILE A 4 -59.19 -4.08 24.73
CA ILE A 4 -58.49 -5.29 25.21
C ILE A 4 -57.37 -5.72 24.26
N ASN A 5 -57.50 -5.46 22.96
CA ASN A 5 -56.47 -5.83 21.96
C ASN A 5 -55.24 -4.91 22.00
N LEU A 6 -55.38 -3.67 22.48
CA LEU A 6 -54.25 -2.74 22.58
C LEU A 6 -53.33 -3.07 23.76
N VAL A 7 -53.91 -3.51 24.89
CA VAL A 7 -53.17 -3.92 26.09
C VAL A 7 -52.44 -5.24 25.86
N LEU A 8 -53.06 -6.20 25.18
CA LEU A 8 -52.40 -7.46 24.79
C LEU A 8 -51.26 -7.24 23.78
N LEU A 9 -51.42 -6.31 22.84
CA LEU A 9 -50.36 -5.93 21.90
C LEU A 9 -49.20 -5.22 22.62
N PHE A 10 -49.49 -4.35 23.60
CA PHE A 10 -48.47 -3.66 24.39
C PHE A 10 -47.69 -4.63 25.28
N ILE A 11 -48.38 -5.57 25.93
CA ILE A 11 -47.75 -6.64 26.74
C ILE A 11 -46.92 -7.56 25.85
N PHE A 12 -47.40 -7.91 24.65
CA PHE A 12 -46.65 -8.73 23.69
C PHE A 12 -45.38 -8.02 23.20
N VAL A 13 -45.47 -6.74 22.84
CA VAL A 13 -44.31 -5.92 22.43
C VAL A 13 -43.32 -5.74 23.59
N PHE A 14 -43.81 -5.54 24.82
CA PHE A 14 -42.98 -5.41 26.01
C PHE A 14 -42.25 -6.72 26.38
N VAL A 15 -42.93 -7.87 26.27
CA VAL A 15 -42.35 -9.20 26.50
C VAL A 15 -41.34 -9.56 25.40
N VAL A 16 -41.62 -9.21 24.14
CA VAL A 16 -40.66 -9.39 23.02
C VAL A 16 -39.43 -8.50 23.21
N LEU A 17 -39.59 -7.24 23.66
CA LEU A 17 -38.47 -6.34 23.96
C LEU A 17 -37.62 -6.84 25.13
N ILE A 18 -38.22 -7.44 26.16
CA ILE A 18 -37.49 -8.07 27.28
C ILE A 18 -36.77 -9.35 26.83
N LEU A 19 -37.38 -10.19 25.97
CA LEU A 19 -36.75 -11.40 25.42
C LEU A 19 -35.60 -11.07 24.44
N VAL A 20 -35.71 -9.97 23.69
CA VAL A 20 -34.63 -9.45 22.83
C VAL A 20 -33.50 -8.83 23.66
N SER A 21 -33.81 -8.21 24.80
CA SER A 21 -32.80 -7.70 25.74
C SER A 21 -32.05 -8.83 26.48
N LEU A 22 -32.72 -9.96 26.75
CA LEU A 22 -32.13 -11.13 27.42
C LEU A 22 -31.32 -12.06 26.50
N THR A 23 -31.38 -11.89 25.17
CA THR A 23 -30.57 -12.67 24.21
C THR A 23 -29.30 -11.95 23.76
N GLY A 24 -29.05 -10.74 24.27
CA GLY A 24 -27.92 -9.89 23.88
C GLY A 24 -26.75 -9.82 24.88
N ASN A 25 -26.28 -10.93 25.44
CA ASN A 25 -24.86 -11.06 25.86
C ASN A 25 -24.54 -12.47 26.40
N ARG A 26 -24.25 -13.41 25.49
CA ARG A 26 -23.38 -14.54 25.85
C ARG A 26 -21.94 -14.05 25.81
N GLY A 27 -21.44 -13.61 26.96
CA GLY A 27 -20.02 -13.43 27.18
C GLY A 27 -19.30 -14.76 26.94
N LYS A 28 -18.67 -14.90 25.76
CA LYS A 28 -17.70 -15.98 25.54
C LYS A 28 -16.46 -15.61 26.35
N ASN A 29 -16.16 -16.40 27.38
CA ASN A 29 -14.85 -16.42 28.01
C ASN A 29 -13.79 -16.67 26.92
N ARG A 30 -13.04 -15.62 26.59
CA ARG A 30 -11.88 -15.75 25.71
C ARG A 30 -10.73 -16.26 26.56
N LYS A 31 -10.33 -17.51 26.32
CA LYS A 31 -8.98 -17.95 26.66
C LYS A 31 -8.04 -17.21 25.74
N THR A 32 -7.40 -16.17 26.25
CA THR A 32 -6.20 -15.57 25.65
C THR A 32 -5.16 -16.68 25.53
N PRO A 33 -4.57 -16.95 24.36
CA PRO A 33 -3.39 -17.79 24.31
C PRO A 33 -2.32 -17.06 25.11
N SER A 34 -2.01 -17.54 26.31
CA SER A 34 -0.82 -17.09 27.00
C SER A 34 0.36 -17.61 26.18
N LEU A 35 0.96 -16.74 25.39
CA LEU A 35 2.32 -16.95 24.92
C LEU A 35 3.17 -17.12 26.18
N GLN A 36 3.55 -18.36 26.45
CA GLN A 36 4.45 -18.72 27.51
C GLN A 36 5.79 -18.06 27.15
N ARG A 37 5.97 -16.83 27.63
CA ARG A 37 7.24 -16.14 27.54
C ARG A 37 8.16 -16.85 28.52
N GLU A 38 9.00 -17.74 28.02
CA GLU A 38 10.20 -18.12 28.76
C GLU A 38 11.06 -16.85 28.92
N LEU A 39 10.93 -16.26 30.11
CA LEU A 39 11.62 -15.10 30.66
C LEU A 39 11.92 -15.58 32.09
N ILE A 40 13.13 -15.58 32.64
CA ILE A 40 14.27 -14.67 32.54
C ILE A 40 15.47 -15.48 33.03
N THR A 41 16.58 -15.54 32.28
CA THR A 41 17.87 -15.96 32.85
C THR A 41 18.43 -14.82 33.71
N GLN A 42 19.09 -15.12 34.83
CA GLN A 42 19.68 -14.11 35.75
C GLN A 42 20.56 -13.03 35.07
N ALA A 43 21.00 -13.23 33.81
CA ALA A 43 21.85 -12.33 33.05
C ALA A 43 21.13 -11.35 32.08
N GLY A 44 19.79 -11.35 31.97
CA GLY A 44 19.09 -10.54 30.96
C GLY A 44 19.14 -11.17 29.56
N VAL A 45 19.62 -10.44 28.54
CA VAL A 45 19.71 -10.92 27.14
C VAL A 45 20.99 -11.72 26.88
N CYS A 46 22.15 -11.21 27.30
CA CYS A 46 23.44 -11.90 27.20
C CYS A 46 24.27 -11.67 28.48
N PRO A 47 24.94 -12.69 29.04
CA PRO A 47 25.94 -12.49 30.10
C PRO A 47 27.19 -11.81 29.55
N PRO A 48 28.12 -11.29 30.38
CA PRO A 48 29.41 -10.82 29.91
C PRO A 48 30.19 -11.90 29.13
N PHE A 49 30.79 -11.54 28.00
CA PHE A 49 31.47 -12.47 27.09
C PHE A 49 32.79 -11.90 26.55
N PHE A 50 33.67 -12.79 26.07
CA PHE A 50 34.89 -12.42 25.35
C PHE A 50 34.57 -12.05 23.90
N LEU A 51 35.28 -11.06 23.35
CA LEU A 51 35.31 -10.81 21.92
C LEU A 51 36.31 -11.76 21.25
N TYR A 52 36.06 -12.05 19.98
CA TYR A 52 36.94 -12.88 19.16
C TYR A 52 37.27 -12.21 17.83
N ASP A 53 38.49 -12.41 17.33
CA ASP A 53 38.89 -12.02 15.97
C ASP A 53 38.37 -13.02 14.92
N GLU A 54 38.62 -12.78 13.63
CA GLU A 54 38.15 -13.64 12.53
C GLU A 54 38.74 -15.06 12.57
N ASP A 55 39.91 -15.23 13.18
CA ASP A 55 40.61 -16.50 13.35
C ASP A 55 40.14 -17.26 14.60
N GLY A 56 39.25 -16.66 15.40
CA GLY A 56 38.67 -17.25 16.59
C GLY A 56 39.53 -17.11 17.85
N ASN A 57 40.51 -16.19 17.85
CA ASN A 57 41.31 -15.87 19.03
C ASN A 57 40.61 -14.83 19.90
N ILE A 58 40.80 -14.92 21.22
CA ILE A 58 40.24 -13.97 22.18
C ILE A 58 40.88 -12.58 21.99
N ILE A 59 40.07 -11.54 22.01
CA ILE A 59 40.49 -10.15 22.09
C ILE A 59 40.28 -9.66 23.53
N ASP A 60 41.39 -9.34 24.20
CA ASP A 60 41.40 -8.80 25.56
C ASP A 60 42.31 -7.57 25.61
N PRO A 61 41.75 -6.37 25.36
CA PRO A 61 42.53 -5.14 25.37
C PRO A 61 43.01 -4.70 26.75
N VAL A 62 42.43 -5.24 27.84
CA VAL A 62 42.85 -4.94 29.22
C VAL A 62 44.22 -5.57 29.48
N HIS A 63 44.44 -6.76 28.95
CA HIS A 63 45.70 -7.50 29.06
C HIS A 63 46.56 -7.46 27.80
N ASN A 64 46.25 -6.57 26.85
CA ASN A 64 46.96 -6.39 25.58
C ASN A 64 47.05 -7.66 24.71
N VAL A 65 46.00 -8.50 24.73
CA VAL A 65 45.90 -9.71 23.91
C VAL A 65 45.07 -9.41 22.66
N ASN A 66 45.68 -9.54 21.48
CA ASN A 66 45.08 -9.29 20.17
C ASN A 66 44.35 -7.92 20.07
N ALA A 67 44.85 -6.91 20.81
CA ALA A 67 44.21 -5.59 20.93
C ALA A 67 44.24 -4.76 19.63
N GLU A 68 45.00 -5.21 18.63
CA GLU A 68 45.09 -4.63 17.29
C GLU A 68 44.14 -5.27 16.27
N LYS A 69 43.48 -6.38 16.63
CA LYS A 69 42.57 -7.12 15.74
C LYS A 69 41.13 -6.58 15.83
N PRO A 70 40.39 -6.45 14.71
CA PRO A 70 38.96 -6.17 14.76
C PRO A 70 38.18 -7.38 15.30
N TYR A 71 37.05 -7.11 15.96
CA TYR A 71 36.16 -8.19 16.39
C TYR A 71 35.37 -8.75 15.21
N SER A 72 35.15 -10.06 15.22
CA SER A 72 34.30 -10.81 14.28
C SER A 72 32.94 -11.10 14.92
N PRO A 73 31.83 -10.59 14.37
CA PRO A 73 30.48 -11.01 14.79
C PRO A 73 30.28 -12.52 14.68
N LYS A 74 30.80 -13.14 13.62
CA LYS A 74 30.67 -14.58 13.38
C LYS A 74 31.34 -15.41 14.48
N GLN A 75 32.57 -15.08 14.83
CA GLN A 75 33.31 -15.81 15.87
C GLN A 75 32.88 -15.44 17.28
N THR A 76 32.38 -14.22 17.51
CA THR A 76 31.96 -13.76 18.84
C THR A 76 30.55 -14.24 19.16
N CYS A 77 29.55 -13.81 18.39
CA CYS A 77 28.16 -14.18 18.62
C CYS A 77 27.92 -15.66 18.28
N GLY A 78 28.66 -16.21 17.32
CA GLY A 78 28.56 -17.61 16.90
C GLY A 78 29.02 -18.64 17.95
N LYS A 79 29.66 -18.23 19.06
CA LYS A 79 29.90 -19.13 20.20
C LYS A 79 28.62 -19.52 20.94
N CYS A 80 27.60 -18.66 20.87
CA CYS A 80 26.35 -18.81 21.60
C CYS A 80 25.13 -19.01 20.70
N HIS A 81 25.21 -18.56 19.45
CA HIS A 81 24.12 -18.56 18.48
C HIS A 81 24.50 -19.29 17.19
N ASP A 82 23.56 -19.95 16.53
CA ASP A 82 23.79 -20.53 15.21
C ASP A 82 23.83 -19.44 14.13
N TYR A 83 25.05 -18.94 13.88
CA TYR A 83 25.30 -17.89 12.89
C TYR A 83 24.82 -18.27 11.48
N ASN A 84 25.03 -19.52 11.07
CA ASN A 84 24.62 -19.98 9.74
C ASN A 84 23.09 -19.96 9.65
N LYS A 85 22.40 -20.44 10.69
CA LYS A 85 20.94 -20.40 10.72
C LYS A 85 20.37 -18.99 10.71
N ILE A 86 21.00 -18.07 11.42
CA ILE A 86 20.61 -16.65 11.44
C ILE A 86 20.75 -16.04 10.04
N THR A 87 21.87 -16.29 9.37
CA THR A 87 22.19 -15.68 8.07
C THR A 87 21.44 -16.27 6.89
N GLU A 88 20.68 -17.36 7.05
CA GLU A 88 19.65 -17.79 6.09
C GLU A 88 18.52 -16.75 5.94
N GLY A 89 18.37 -15.80 6.87
CA GLY A 89 17.38 -14.74 6.80
C GLY A 89 17.48 -13.90 5.52
N PHE A 90 16.35 -13.62 4.86
CA PHE A 90 16.34 -12.90 3.58
C PHE A 90 16.90 -11.47 3.63
N HIS A 91 16.99 -10.86 4.81
CA HIS A 91 17.67 -9.57 4.99
C HIS A 91 19.19 -9.67 4.82
N PHE A 92 19.80 -10.82 5.16
CA PHE A 92 21.21 -11.11 4.97
C PHE A 92 21.50 -11.62 3.56
N GLN A 93 20.58 -12.38 2.96
CA GLN A 93 20.79 -12.93 1.61
C GLN A 93 20.44 -11.93 0.51
N GLN A 94 19.42 -11.09 0.72
CA GLN A 94 18.87 -10.15 -0.26
C GLN A 94 18.63 -10.77 -1.65
N GLY A 95 18.12 -12.02 -1.65
CA GLY A 95 17.82 -12.80 -2.85
C GLY A 95 18.99 -13.59 -3.43
N LYS A 96 20.22 -13.45 -2.90
CA LYS A 96 21.39 -14.17 -3.42
C LYS A 96 21.21 -15.70 -3.45
N ASP A 97 20.53 -16.24 -2.46
CA ASP A 97 20.25 -17.67 -2.29
C ASP A 97 19.06 -18.16 -3.13
N GLU A 98 18.51 -17.29 -3.98
CA GLU A 98 17.35 -17.56 -4.82
C GLU A 98 17.67 -17.36 -6.30
N ILE A 99 16.90 -18.03 -7.16
CA ILE A 99 16.89 -17.81 -8.61
C ILE A 99 15.63 -17.03 -8.96
N ALA A 100 15.75 -16.02 -9.82
CA ALA A 100 14.57 -15.32 -10.32
C ALA A 100 13.66 -16.29 -11.11
N THR A 101 12.34 -16.24 -10.89
CA THR A 101 11.38 -17.15 -11.55
C THR A 101 10.13 -16.42 -12.05
N GLY A 102 9.30 -17.13 -12.82
CA GLY A 102 8.00 -16.66 -13.31
C GLY A 102 8.09 -15.40 -14.16
N THR A 103 7.04 -14.58 -14.13
CA THR A 103 6.92 -13.33 -14.88
C THR A 103 8.10 -12.38 -14.66
N TYR A 104 8.73 -12.45 -13.48
CA TYR A 104 9.87 -11.61 -13.14
C TYR A 104 11.11 -11.98 -13.98
N ALA A 105 11.49 -13.26 -14.03
CA ALA A 105 12.57 -13.73 -14.89
C ALA A 105 12.22 -13.63 -16.39
N GLU A 106 10.94 -13.77 -16.75
CA GLU A 106 10.49 -13.65 -18.14
C GLU A 106 10.52 -12.22 -18.68
N ARG A 107 10.30 -11.21 -17.83
CA ARG A 107 10.31 -9.80 -18.23
C ARG A 107 11.73 -9.22 -18.22
N TYR A 108 12.52 -9.46 -17.19
CA TYR A 108 13.76 -8.73 -16.97
C TYR A 108 15.00 -9.54 -17.38
N GLN A 109 15.60 -9.24 -18.55
CA GLN A 109 16.76 -9.99 -19.05
C GLN A 109 18.06 -9.79 -18.23
N TRP A 110 18.13 -8.75 -17.39
CA TRP A 110 19.31 -8.46 -16.55
C TRP A 110 19.21 -9.02 -15.12
N VAL A 111 18.06 -9.59 -14.76
CA VAL A 111 17.82 -10.04 -13.40
C VAL A 111 18.36 -11.45 -13.23
N SER A 112 19.23 -11.65 -12.23
CA SER A 112 19.76 -12.96 -11.86
C SER A 112 19.08 -13.54 -10.61
N THR A 113 18.64 -12.69 -9.69
CA THR A 113 17.99 -13.08 -8.44
C THR A 113 16.79 -12.16 -8.13
N PRO A 114 15.84 -12.56 -7.27
CA PRO A 114 14.65 -11.76 -6.99
C PRO A 114 14.88 -10.54 -6.09
N GLY A 115 16.07 -10.36 -5.52
CA GLY A 115 16.32 -9.37 -4.48
C GLY A 115 17.23 -8.21 -4.86
N ASN A 116 17.66 -7.45 -3.86
CA ASN A 116 18.49 -6.27 -4.11
C ASN A 116 19.83 -6.65 -4.76
N TYR A 117 20.36 -7.85 -4.46
CA TYR A 117 21.55 -8.39 -5.10
C TYR A 117 21.19 -9.13 -6.40
N GLY A 118 21.00 -8.39 -7.49
CA GLY A 118 20.74 -8.94 -8.83
C GLY A 118 19.32 -8.83 -9.36
N GLY A 119 18.42 -8.21 -8.60
CA GLY A 119 17.04 -7.90 -8.99
C GLY A 119 16.77 -6.39 -9.15
N ASN A 120 15.50 -5.99 -8.93
CA ASN A 120 14.96 -4.66 -9.19
C ASN A 120 14.62 -3.94 -7.87
N TRP A 121 15.52 -3.08 -7.39
CA TRP A 121 15.25 -2.38 -6.12
C TRP A 121 15.60 -0.88 -6.10
N CYS A 122 16.53 -0.45 -6.96
CA CYS A 122 17.07 0.91 -6.95
C CYS A 122 16.00 1.97 -7.25
N SER A 123 15.31 1.84 -8.38
CA SER A 123 14.34 2.82 -8.90
C SER A 123 12.99 2.13 -9.17
N PRO A 124 11.84 2.85 -9.06
CA PRO A 124 10.51 2.31 -9.38
C PRO A 124 10.36 1.65 -10.76
N ALA A 125 11.15 2.07 -11.74
CA ALA A 125 11.10 1.61 -13.13
C ALA A 125 12.53 1.50 -13.71
N PRO A 126 12.74 0.89 -14.90
CA PRO A 126 14.07 0.63 -15.45
C PRO A 126 14.91 1.87 -15.78
N LEU A 127 16.10 1.58 -16.30
CA LEU A 127 17.28 2.43 -16.47
C LEU A 127 18.03 2.69 -15.17
N TYR A 128 18.37 1.62 -14.45
CA TYR A 128 19.23 1.61 -13.26
C TYR A 128 20.32 0.54 -13.40
N SER A 129 21.39 0.64 -12.60
CA SER A 129 22.48 -0.35 -12.70
C SER A 129 22.04 -1.77 -12.33
N TYR A 130 22.44 -2.74 -13.14
CA TYR A 130 22.18 -4.17 -12.90
C TYR A 130 23.46 -4.92 -12.50
N LEU A 131 23.29 -6.06 -11.84
CA LEU A 131 24.39 -6.89 -11.39
C LEU A 131 25.01 -7.62 -12.60
N SER A 132 26.30 -7.39 -12.86
CA SER A 132 27.06 -8.06 -13.91
C SER A 132 27.09 -9.57 -13.69
N LYS A 133 27.11 -10.34 -14.79
CA LYS A 133 27.29 -11.79 -14.74
C LYS A 133 28.59 -12.16 -14.05
N LYS A 134 28.71 -13.41 -13.59
CA LYS A 134 29.95 -13.89 -12.96
C LYS A 134 31.09 -13.92 -13.98
N SER A 135 30.84 -14.44 -15.17
CA SER A 135 31.81 -14.40 -16.28
C SER A 135 31.33 -13.44 -17.35
N ASN A 136 32.21 -12.53 -17.78
CA ASN A 136 31.95 -11.54 -18.82
C ASN A 136 33.10 -11.60 -19.83
N THR A 137 32.87 -11.20 -21.07
CA THR A 137 33.92 -11.22 -22.10
C THR A 137 34.68 -9.90 -22.19
N SER A 138 34.09 -8.82 -21.71
CA SER A 138 34.70 -7.49 -21.67
C SER A 138 34.04 -6.58 -20.65
N VAL A 139 34.73 -5.49 -20.30
CA VAL A 139 34.21 -4.42 -19.42
C VAL A 139 32.92 -3.78 -19.96
N LYS A 140 32.69 -3.81 -21.28
CA LYS A 140 31.50 -3.20 -21.91
C LYS A 140 30.20 -3.91 -21.56
N GLU A 141 30.29 -5.20 -21.26
CA GLU A 141 29.14 -6.03 -20.84
C GLU A 141 28.87 -5.93 -19.33
N MET A 142 29.73 -5.20 -18.60
CA MET A 142 29.67 -5.07 -17.16
C MET A 142 29.06 -3.73 -16.74
N ASP A 143 28.22 -3.82 -15.71
CA ASP A 143 27.64 -2.68 -15.01
C ASP A 143 28.06 -2.74 -13.53
N MET A 144 27.26 -3.28 -12.63
CA MET A 144 27.58 -3.38 -11.20
C MET A 144 28.17 -4.76 -10.84
N THR A 145 29.40 -4.81 -10.35
CA THR A 145 30.03 -5.98 -9.73
C THR A 145 29.55 -6.20 -8.29
N SER A 146 29.87 -7.37 -7.71
CA SER A 146 29.59 -7.64 -6.29
C SER A 146 30.29 -6.66 -5.35
N PHE A 147 31.51 -6.24 -5.68
CA PHE A 147 32.22 -5.22 -4.90
C PHE A 147 31.55 -3.84 -5.06
N THR A 148 31.22 -3.45 -6.29
CA THR A 148 30.58 -2.14 -6.55
C THR A 148 29.14 -2.06 -6.07
N PHE A 149 28.43 -3.19 -5.93
CA PHE A 149 27.14 -3.25 -5.24
C PHE A 149 27.25 -2.67 -3.83
N ILE A 150 28.29 -3.03 -3.08
CA ILE A 150 28.54 -2.48 -1.75
C ILE A 150 28.88 -0.99 -1.86
N THR A 151 29.86 -0.65 -2.70
CA THR A 151 30.49 0.68 -2.70
C THR A 151 29.68 1.76 -3.40
N ASN A 152 28.75 1.41 -4.29
CA ASN A 152 27.84 2.34 -4.97
C ASN A 152 26.55 2.62 -4.17
N GLY A 153 26.54 2.28 -2.88
CA GLY A 153 25.51 2.69 -1.93
C GLY A 153 24.47 1.62 -1.57
N CYS A 154 24.52 0.41 -2.16
CA CYS A 154 23.59 -0.65 -1.76
C CYS A 154 24.00 -1.32 -0.44
N GLY A 155 25.28 -1.28 -0.06
CA GLY A 155 25.79 -1.84 1.19
C GLY A 155 25.44 -1.04 2.46
N THR A 156 25.02 0.22 2.33
CA THR A 156 24.67 1.11 3.46
C THR A 156 23.55 0.52 4.33
N CYS A 157 22.59 -0.16 3.71
CA CYS A 157 21.41 -0.72 4.38
C CYS A 157 21.47 -2.25 4.55
N HIS A 158 22.56 -2.91 4.18
CA HIS A 158 22.70 -4.37 4.29
C HIS A 158 23.36 -4.74 5.63
N PRO A 159 22.80 -5.69 6.42
CA PRO A 159 23.32 -6.03 7.75
C PRO A 159 24.60 -6.89 7.75
N GLY A 160 25.31 -7.02 6.62
CA GLY A 160 26.38 -8.02 6.44
C GLY A 160 25.86 -9.44 6.17
N GLY A 161 26.78 -10.40 6.02
CA GLY A 161 26.47 -11.79 5.65
C GLY A 161 26.08 -11.95 4.18
N GLY A 162 25.68 -13.16 3.78
CA GLY A 162 25.14 -13.45 2.44
C GLY A 162 26.00 -12.89 1.31
N SER A 163 25.45 -11.94 0.55
CA SER A 163 26.13 -11.30 -0.59
C SER A 163 27.31 -10.41 -0.24
N LEU A 164 27.49 -10.05 1.04
CA LEU A 164 28.63 -9.27 1.51
C LEU A 164 29.75 -10.11 2.14
N GLU A 165 29.53 -11.42 2.32
CA GLU A 165 30.50 -12.36 2.89
C GLU A 165 31.03 -13.36 1.87
N TYR A 166 30.15 -13.89 1.02
CA TYR A 166 30.50 -14.96 0.09
C TYR A 166 30.22 -14.55 -1.36
N ASP A 167 31.01 -15.08 -2.29
CA ASP A 167 30.78 -14.99 -3.72
C ASP A 167 29.62 -15.88 -4.17
N ARG A 168 29.32 -15.87 -5.48
CA ARG A 168 28.20 -16.63 -6.05
C ARG A 168 28.41 -18.15 -6.06
N GLU A 169 29.62 -18.62 -5.75
CA GLU A 169 29.96 -20.04 -5.62
C GLU A 169 30.02 -20.49 -4.14
N GLY A 170 29.85 -19.56 -3.21
CA GLY A 170 29.83 -19.84 -1.77
C GLY A 170 31.19 -19.72 -1.09
N PHE A 171 32.23 -19.25 -1.78
CA PHE A 171 33.51 -18.99 -1.15
C PHE A 171 33.56 -17.60 -0.51
N ARG A 172 34.24 -17.48 0.63
CA ARG A 172 34.43 -16.17 1.29
C ARG A 172 35.34 -15.31 0.42
N TYR A 173 34.87 -14.12 0.03
CA TYR A 173 35.53 -13.32 -1.02
C TYR A 173 37.01 -13.06 -0.78
N ASP A 174 37.39 -12.64 0.43
CA ASP A 174 38.76 -12.25 0.75
C ASP A 174 39.73 -13.43 0.64
N LYS A 175 39.39 -14.57 1.26
CA LYS A 175 40.22 -15.78 1.20
C LYS A 175 40.24 -16.41 -0.20
N HIS A 176 39.12 -16.38 -0.93
CA HIS A 176 39.08 -16.97 -2.26
C HIS A 176 39.86 -16.14 -3.28
N MET A 177 39.78 -14.81 -3.21
CA MET A 177 40.57 -13.91 -4.05
C MET A 177 42.08 -14.20 -3.96
N ASP A 178 42.59 -14.46 -2.75
CA ASP A 178 43.98 -14.86 -2.54
C ASP A 178 44.29 -16.24 -3.15
N SER A 179 43.39 -17.21 -3.00
CA SER A 179 43.55 -18.55 -3.58
C SER A 179 43.59 -18.53 -5.12
N LEU A 180 42.86 -17.61 -5.74
CA LEU A 180 42.83 -17.38 -7.19
C LEU A 180 44.03 -16.55 -7.67
N LYS A 181 44.85 -16.00 -6.76
CA LYS A 181 45.95 -15.07 -7.06
C LYS A 181 45.49 -13.83 -7.82
N TYR A 182 44.29 -13.35 -7.52
CA TYR A 182 43.74 -12.14 -8.11
C TYR A 182 44.32 -10.88 -7.47
N THR A 183 44.45 -9.82 -8.27
CA THR A 183 45.07 -8.57 -7.86
C THR A 183 44.01 -7.59 -7.37
N ALA A 184 44.24 -6.96 -6.22
CA ALA A 184 43.36 -5.91 -5.71
C ALA A 184 43.26 -4.75 -6.71
N GLY A 185 42.04 -4.38 -7.12
CA GLY A 185 41.80 -3.36 -8.15
C GLY A 185 42.12 -3.81 -9.60
N GLY A 186 42.49 -5.06 -9.81
CA GLY A 186 42.79 -5.61 -11.14
C GLY A 186 41.55 -6.03 -11.94
N GLU A 187 41.71 -6.33 -13.22
CA GLU A 187 40.63 -6.80 -14.09
C GLU A 187 40.14 -8.21 -13.72
N ASN A 188 41.00 -9.06 -13.14
CA ASN A 188 40.64 -10.36 -12.58
C ASN A 188 39.72 -11.19 -13.49
N ASN A 189 40.11 -11.31 -14.77
CA ASN A 189 39.40 -12.06 -15.83
C ASN A 189 37.96 -11.59 -16.09
N PHE A 190 37.65 -10.31 -15.83
CA PHE A 190 36.29 -9.75 -15.95
C PHE A 190 35.26 -10.52 -15.10
N ASP A 191 35.71 -11.11 -13.98
CA ASP A 191 34.82 -11.81 -13.06
C ASP A 191 33.94 -10.80 -12.32
N GLY A 192 32.61 -10.90 -12.43
CA GLY A 192 31.68 -9.96 -11.79
C GLY A 192 31.76 -9.95 -10.26
N ASP A 193 32.37 -10.94 -9.63
CA ASP A 193 32.62 -11.00 -8.18
C ASP A 193 33.95 -10.34 -7.78
N TYR A 194 34.94 -10.32 -8.68
CA TYR A 194 36.33 -9.94 -8.38
C TYR A 194 36.89 -8.79 -9.23
N PHE A 195 36.20 -8.35 -10.29
CA PHE A 195 36.61 -7.25 -11.16
C PHE A 195 36.72 -5.95 -10.38
N GLN A 196 37.94 -5.39 -10.38
CA GLN A 196 38.34 -4.20 -9.62
C GLN A 196 38.03 -4.28 -8.11
N ALA A 197 37.86 -5.49 -7.57
CA ALA A 197 37.58 -5.68 -6.17
C ALA A 197 38.83 -5.57 -5.30
N HIS A 198 38.65 -5.25 -4.03
CA HIS A 198 39.73 -5.15 -3.03
C HIS A 198 39.56 -6.13 -1.87
N TRP A 199 38.86 -7.25 -2.07
CA TRP A 199 38.42 -8.16 -1.01
C TRP A 199 39.55 -8.62 -0.07
N ASN A 200 40.71 -8.98 -0.61
CA ASN A 200 41.85 -9.42 0.21
C ASN A 200 42.45 -8.32 1.11
N ARG A 201 42.16 -7.05 0.83
CA ARG A 201 42.57 -5.91 1.68
C ARG A 201 41.42 -5.38 2.53
N SER A 202 40.21 -5.33 1.99
CA SER A 202 39.01 -4.85 2.70
C SER A 202 38.51 -5.84 3.74
N GLY A 203 38.76 -7.14 3.51
CA GLY A 203 38.00 -8.22 4.10
C GLY A 203 36.55 -8.20 3.60
N VAL A 204 35.69 -8.88 4.35
CA VAL A 204 34.25 -9.02 4.08
C VAL A 204 33.41 -8.38 5.18
N ILE A 205 32.12 -8.18 4.93
CA ILE A 205 31.17 -7.69 5.93
C ILE A 205 30.38 -8.88 6.47
N GLU A 206 30.82 -9.41 7.62
CA GLU A 206 30.06 -10.44 8.36
C GLU A 206 28.72 -9.87 8.86
N ALA A 207 27.71 -10.74 9.03
CA ALA A 207 26.43 -10.39 9.62
C ALA A 207 26.59 -9.76 11.01
N ASP A 208 26.28 -8.48 11.09
CA ASP A 208 26.45 -7.67 12.29
C ASP A 208 25.19 -7.76 13.16
N CYS A 209 25.25 -8.62 14.18
CA CYS A 209 24.15 -8.82 15.11
C CYS A 209 23.86 -7.54 15.93
N ASN A 210 24.89 -6.75 16.22
CA ASN A 210 24.77 -5.54 17.03
C ASN A 210 24.05 -4.43 16.27
N LEU A 211 24.10 -4.42 14.93
CA LEU A 211 23.33 -3.48 14.11
C LEU A 211 21.84 -3.49 14.49
N CYS A 212 21.28 -4.68 14.79
CA CYS A 212 19.89 -4.83 15.20
C CYS A 212 19.69 -4.82 16.72
N HIS A 213 20.61 -5.44 17.46
CA HIS A 213 20.43 -5.73 18.88
C HIS A 213 21.12 -4.74 19.85
N LEU A 214 21.99 -3.86 19.37
CA LEU A 214 22.62 -2.80 20.18
C LEU A 214 21.94 -1.46 19.90
N PRO A 215 21.16 -0.89 20.85
CA PRO A 215 20.46 0.36 20.61
C PRO A 215 21.37 1.56 20.33
N GLU A 216 22.60 1.56 20.85
CA GLU A 216 23.58 2.63 20.69
C GLU A 216 24.48 2.46 19.45
N TYR A 217 24.13 1.53 18.55
CA TYR A 217 24.93 1.24 17.35
C TYR A 217 25.09 2.48 16.45
N ASP A 218 26.34 2.80 16.08
CA ASP A 218 26.70 3.96 15.29
C ASP A 218 26.69 3.64 13.78
N TYR A 219 25.52 3.82 13.17
CA TYR A 219 25.33 3.67 11.73
C TYR A 219 26.17 4.65 10.91
N LYS A 220 26.40 5.86 11.41
CA LYS A 220 27.12 6.89 10.67
C LYS A 220 28.59 6.48 10.52
N THR A 221 29.26 6.21 11.63
CA THR A 221 30.67 5.80 11.62
C THR A 221 30.85 4.47 10.90
N ARG A 222 29.93 3.50 11.07
CA ARG A 222 29.92 2.26 10.26
C ARG A 222 29.93 2.56 8.75
N ASN A 223 29.05 3.45 8.30
CA ASN A 223 28.92 3.77 6.88
C ASN A 223 30.08 4.62 6.35
N GLU A 224 30.74 5.42 7.20
CA GLU A 224 32.02 6.06 6.84
C GLU A 224 33.14 5.04 6.60
N HIS A 225 33.14 3.91 7.33
CA HIS A 225 34.08 2.83 7.08
C HIS A 225 33.76 2.02 5.81
N LEU A 226 32.48 1.93 5.42
CA LEU A 226 32.09 1.36 4.13
C LEU A 226 32.68 2.16 2.96
N THR A 227 32.67 3.51 3.01
CA THR A 227 33.22 4.35 1.93
C THR A 227 34.76 4.30 1.84
N LYS A 228 35.43 3.89 2.92
CA LYS A 228 36.88 3.63 3.00
C LYS A 228 37.28 2.20 2.61
N PHE A 229 36.31 1.35 2.25
CA PHE A 229 36.49 -0.09 2.01
C PHE A 229 36.98 -0.89 3.22
N ASN A 230 36.73 -0.40 4.44
CA ASN A 230 37.19 -1.02 5.68
C ASN A 230 36.21 -2.12 6.16
N PHE A 231 35.81 -3.04 5.28
CA PHE A 231 34.69 -3.97 5.50
C PHE A 231 34.82 -4.82 6.77
N ARG A 232 35.99 -5.43 7.00
CA ARG A 232 36.28 -6.25 8.19
C ARG A 232 36.12 -5.48 9.52
N TRP A 233 36.33 -4.17 9.52
CA TRP A 233 36.33 -3.33 10.72
C TRP A 233 34.98 -2.66 11.01
N MET A 234 34.02 -2.73 10.08
CA MET A 234 32.76 -1.99 10.18
C MET A 234 31.97 -2.33 11.44
N ALA A 235 31.89 -3.61 11.80
CA ALA A 235 31.15 -4.04 12.98
C ALA A 235 31.79 -3.53 14.27
N THR A 236 33.13 -3.50 14.30
CA THR A 236 33.96 -2.98 15.41
C THR A 236 33.66 -1.52 15.71
N VAL A 237 33.70 -0.67 14.69
CA VAL A 237 33.43 0.76 14.85
C VAL A 237 31.94 1.03 15.10
N GLY A 238 31.05 0.31 14.40
CA GLY A 238 29.60 0.49 14.54
C GLY A 238 29.10 0.13 15.94
N SER A 239 29.69 -0.89 16.57
CA SER A 239 29.39 -1.23 17.98
C SER A 239 30.04 -0.29 19.00
N GLY A 240 30.85 0.67 18.53
CA GLY A 240 31.66 1.56 19.34
C GLY A 240 32.65 0.84 20.25
N LEU A 241 33.10 -0.37 19.87
CA LEU A 241 34.04 -1.16 20.68
C LEU A 241 35.47 -0.64 20.56
N ALA A 242 35.83 -0.14 19.38
CA ALA A 242 37.13 0.47 19.12
C ALA A 242 37.01 1.63 18.12
N MET A 243 37.97 2.55 18.20
CA MET A 243 38.27 3.48 17.12
C MET A 243 39.14 2.78 16.07
N VAL A 244 38.87 3.01 14.79
CA VAL A 244 39.67 2.47 13.69
C VAL A 244 40.12 3.61 12.80
N GLU A 245 41.42 3.80 12.69
CA GLU A 245 42.07 4.75 11.78
C GLU A 245 42.55 4.02 10.52
N GLY A 246 42.72 4.74 9.41
CA GLY A 246 43.17 4.17 8.14
C GLY A 246 42.05 3.99 7.10
N SER A 247 42.44 3.58 5.90
CA SER A 247 41.56 3.47 4.73
C SER A 247 42.14 2.49 3.72
N VAL A 248 41.43 1.38 3.48
CA VAL A 248 41.82 0.41 2.44
C VAL A 248 41.77 1.06 1.06
N LYS A 249 40.74 1.87 0.80
CA LYS A 249 40.56 2.61 -0.45
C LYS A 249 41.74 3.53 -0.74
N ASP A 250 42.21 4.26 0.26
CA ASP A 250 43.30 5.23 0.11
C ASP A 250 44.68 4.61 0.40
N THR A 251 44.72 3.29 0.58
CA THR A 251 45.95 2.53 0.87
C THR A 251 46.69 2.94 2.15
N VAL A 252 45.95 3.42 3.15
CA VAL A 252 46.46 3.79 4.47
C VAL A 252 46.23 2.64 5.46
N ASP A 253 47.29 2.23 6.15
CA ASP A 253 47.25 1.13 7.12
C ASP A 253 46.21 1.34 8.21
N LEU A 254 45.55 0.24 8.58
CA LEU A 254 44.50 0.24 9.59
C LEU A 254 45.08 0.07 10.99
N LYS A 255 44.63 0.91 11.92
CA LYS A 255 44.99 0.83 13.34
C LYS A 255 43.73 0.75 14.19
N VAL A 256 43.65 -0.27 15.04
CA VAL A 256 42.53 -0.50 15.96
C VAL A 256 42.94 -0.06 17.36
N LYS A 257 42.09 0.73 18.03
CA LYS A 257 42.27 1.13 19.42
C LYS A 257 40.97 0.93 20.20
N TYR A 258 40.93 -0.11 21.01
CA TYR A 258 39.75 -0.45 21.82
C TYR A 258 39.46 0.58 22.92
N ASN A 259 38.16 0.75 23.21
CA ASN A 259 37.71 1.48 24.37
C ASN A 259 37.72 0.54 25.59
N ILE A 260 38.83 0.58 26.34
CA ILE A 260 39.07 -0.29 27.52
C ILE A 260 37.96 -0.12 28.57
N ALA A 261 37.30 1.04 28.66
CA ALA A 261 36.20 1.26 29.62
C ALA A 261 34.96 0.39 29.35
N LYS A 262 34.87 -0.27 28.18
CA LYS A 262 33.82 -1.23 27.86
C LYS A 262 34.13 -2.66 28.33
N PHE A 263 35.33 -2.91 28.84
CA PHE A 263 35.81 -4.22 29.26
C PHE A 263 35.92 -4.28 30.78
N GLY A 264 35.51 -5.40 31.36
CA GLY A 264 35.76 -5.73 32.76
C GLY A 264 37.22 -6.13 33.00
N ALA A 265 37.62 -6.21 34.26
CA ALA A 265 38.96 -6.66 34.64
C ALA A 265 39.27 -8.11 34.21
N ASP A 266 38.25 -8.90 33.88
CA ASP A 266 38.38 -10.27 33.34
C ASP A 266 38.46 -10.30 31.81
N GLY A 267 38.60 -9.16 31.14
CA GLY A 267 38.71 -9.05 29.68
C GLY A 267 37.40 -9.20 28.91
N LYS A 268 36.27 -9.37 29.60
CA LYS A 268 34.94 -9.51 28.98
C LYS A 268 34.23 -8.19 28.81
N VAL A 269 33.30 -8.16 27.88
CA VAL A 269 32.43 -7.00 27.63
C VAL A 269 31.00 -7.33 28.06
N SER A 270 30.31 -6.32 28.60
CA SER A 270 28.88 -6.37 28.93
C SER A 270 28.13 -5.30 28.15
N MET A 271 27.50 -5.68 27.03
CA MET A 271 26.79 -4.76 26.14
C MET A 271 25.30 -4.64 26.51
N HIS A 272 24.71 -3.48 26.23
CA HIS A 272 23.26 -3.28 26.33
C HIS A 272 22.54 -3.90 25.13
N LEU A 273 22.47 -5.23 25.08
CA LEU A 273 21.77 -5.94 24.02
C LEU A 273 20.28 -6.07 24.32
N VAL A 274 19.44 -5.83 23.32
CA VAL A 274 17.99 -5.97 23.41
C VAL A 274 17.51 -7.16 22.60
N ARG A 275 16.55 -7.91 23.12
CA ARG A 275 15.92 -9.02 22.38
C ARG A 275 15.08 -8.52 21.20
N GLU A 276 14.34 -7.43 21.41
CA GLU A 276 13.45 -6.82 20.42
C GLU A 276 14.04 -5.48 19.96
N PRO A 277 14.42 -5.36 18.68
CA PRO A 277 14.88 -4.10 18.11
C PRO A 277 13.86 -2.96 18.28
N ARG A 278 14.36 -1.73 18.38
CA ARG A 278 13.52 -0.52 18.40
C ARG A 278 13.10 -0.15 16.97
N ASN A 279 12.11 0.72 16.83
CA ASN A 279 11.66 1.16 15.50
C ASN A 279 12.77 1.91 14.75
N GLU A 280 13.57 2.70 15.47
CA GLU A 280 14.67 3.49 14.91
C GLU A 280 15.68 2.60 14.20
N THR A 281 15.96 1.41 14.73
CA THR A 281 16.82 0.40 14.11
C THR A 281 16.36 0.07 12.69
N CYS A 282 15.07 -0.19 12.52
CA CYS A 282 14.48 -0.51 11.22
C CYS A 282 14.46 0.73 10.31
N LEU A 283 14.09 1.88 10.89
CA LEU A 283 13.91 3.14 10.17
C LEU A 283 15.23 3.76 9.70
N ASN A 284 16.39 3.38 10.23
CA ASN A 284 17.69 3.75 9.66
C ASN A 284 17.82 3.36 8.18
N CYS A 285 17.20 2.23 7.79
CA CYS A 285 17.22 1.74 6.42
C CYS A 285 15.87 1.88 5.72
N HIS A 286 14.76 1.70 6.43
CA HIS A 286 13.42 1.70 5.83
C HIS A 286 12.80 3.10 5.71
N SER A 287 13.15 4.09 6.52
CA SER A 287 12.52 5.41 6.43
C SER A 287 12.76 6.04 5.05
N LYS A 288 14.02 6.27 4.70
CA LYS A 288 14.42 6.94 3.45
C LYS A 288 13.80 6.34 2.20
N PRO A 289 14.00 5.06 1.84
CA PRO A 289 13.45 4.52 0.59
C PRO A 289 11.92 4.51 0.53
N GLN A 290 11.24 4.45 1.67
CA GLN A 290 9.78 4.39 1.74
C GLN A 290 9.15 5.76 1.58
N TRP A 291 9.62 6.79 2.30
CA TRP A 291 9.10 8.16 2.08
C TRP A 291 9.59 8.73 0.74
N LYS A 292 10.82 8.37 0.33
CA LYS A 292 11.43 8.78 -0.93
C LYS A 292 10.49 8.54 -2.11
N LYS A 293 9.98 7.32 -2.31
CA LYS A 293 9.29 6.97 -3.56
C LYS A 293 7.99 6.18 -3.38
N ARG A 294 7.69 5.73 -2.15
CA ARG A 294 6.52 4.90 -1.84
C ARG A 294 5.47 5.64 -1.02
N GLY A 295 5.76 6.86 -0.58
CA GLY A 295 4.82 7.72 0.15
C GLY A 295 4.47 7.22 1.56
N ALA A 296 5.39 6.57 2.27
CA ALA A 296 5.20 6.14 3.67
C ALA A 296 6.13 6.83 4.67
N SER A 297 5.56 7.31 5.77
CA SER A 297 6.25 8.19 6.74
C SER A 297 6.70 7.50 8.01
N PHE A 298 5.93 6.55 8.55
CA PHE A 298 6.20 5.91 9.84
C PHE A 298 6.30 6.87 11.05
N THR A 299 5.40 7.83 11.15
CA THR A 299 5.35 8.76 12.29
C THR A 299 4.09 8.58 13.11
N GLU A 300 4.12 8.98 14.39
CA GLU A 300 2.92 8.99 15.24
C GLU A 300 1.78 9.85 14.66
N TYR A 301 2.13 10.87 13.86
CA TYR A 301 1.15 11.69 13.14
C TYR A 301 0.42 10.93 12.02
N THR A 302 1.11 9.98 11.37
CA THR A 302 0.61 9.30 10.15
C THR A 302 0.10 7.89 10.39
N ASP A 303 0.52 7.22 11.46
CA ASP A 303 0.13 5.83 11.76
C ASP A 303 -0.37 5.67 13.20
N VAL A 304 -1.62 5.21 13.33
CA VAL A 304 -2.27 4.99 14.64
C VAL A 304 -1.56 3.94 15.49
N HIS A 305 -0.88 2.96 14.89
CA HIS A 305 -0.17 1.92 15.62
C HIS A 305 1.12 2.46 16.21
N ILE A 306 1.87 3.25 15.44
CA ILE A 306 3.09 3.91 15.91
C ILE A 306 2.73 4.91 17.02
N ALA A 307 1.65 5.68 16.86
CA ALA A 307 1.12 6.58 17.88
C ALA A 307 0.73 5.88 19.21
N ARG A 308 0.53 4.55 19.17
CA ARG A 308 0.21 3.72 20.34
C ARG A 308 1.40 2.90 20.84
N GLY A 309 2.60 3.15 20.31
CA GLY A 309 3.84 2.50 20.73
C GLY A 309 4.06 1.10 20.19
N ILE A 310 3.33 0.69 19.13
CA ILE A 310 3.57 -0.59 18.45
C ILE A 310 4.91 -0.53 17.71
N LYS A 311 5.71 -1.58 17.89
CA LYS A 311 7.01 -1.74 17.22
C LYS A 311 6.84 -2.43 15.86
N CYS A 312 7.78 -2.20 14.95
CA CYS A 312 7.85 -2.87 13.65
C CYS A 312 7.84 -4.40 13.82
N VAL A 313 8.60 -4.90 14.80
CA VAL A 313 8.72 -6.34 15.11
C VAL A 313 7.49 -6.95 15.80
N ASP A 314 6.52 -6.16 16.24
CA ASP A 314 5.25 -6.69 16.76
C ASP A 314 4.36 -7.24 15.63
N CYS A 315 4.50 -6.64 14.44
CA CYS A 315 3.90 -7.12 13.20
C CYS A 315 4.86 -8.04 12.43
N HIS A 316 6.07 -7.55 12.14
CA HIS A 316 7.17 -8.27 11.49
C HIS A 316 7.91 -9.20 12.47
N VAL A 317 7.16 -10.08 13.11
CA VAL A 317 7.67 -11.04 14.10
C VAL A 317 8.71 -11.98 13.48
N ALA A 318 9.70 -12.40 14.26
CA ALA A 318 10.70 -13.37 13.85
C ALA A 318 11.00 -14.37 14.98
N GLY A 319 11.73 -15.42 14.64
CA GLY A 319 12.25 -16.39 15.58
C GLY A 319 11.16 -17.03 16.46
N SER A 320 11.41 -17.12 17.76
CA SER A 320 10.49 -17.76 18.71
C SER A 320 9.17 -16.99 18.90
N MET A 321 9.13 -15.72 18.50
CA MET A 321 7.94 -14.86 18.60
C MET A 321 6.98 -15.01 17.42
N ALA A 322 7.43 -15.61 16.32
CA ALA A 322 6.59 -15.82 15.17
C ALA A 322 5.48 -16.84 15.44
N THR A 323 4.28 -16.53 14.96
CA THR A 323 3.11 -17.43 15.01
C THR A 323 3.03 -18.32 13.78
N ASP A 324 3.56 -17.85 12.64
CA ASP A 324 3.63 -18.63 11.40
C ASP A 324 4.74 -19.69 11.50
N LYS A 325 4.39 -20.94 11.20
CA LYS A 325 5.31 -22.09 11.32
C LYS A 325 6.50 -22.01 10.37
N ARG A 326 6.37 -21.30 9.23
CA ARG A 326 7.44 -21.16 8.22
C ARG A 326 8.64 -20.40 8.74
N ILE A 327 8.43 -19.50 9.69
CA ILE A 327 9.45 -18.58 10.22
C ILE A 327 9.68 -18.71 11.73
N LYS A 328 8.99 -19.65 12.39
CA LYS A 328 9.09 -19.88 13.82
C LYS A 328 10.27 -20.78 14.16
N GLY A 329 11.15 -20.32 15.05
CA GLY A 329 12.25 -21.13 15.58
C GLY A 329 13.20 -20.33 16.48
N LYS A 330 13.99 -21.00 17.33
CA LYS A 330 14.76 -20.34 18.41
C LYS A 330 15.72 -19.24 17.92
N GLU A 331 16.18 -19.28 16.66
CA GLU A 331 17.13 -18.30 16.10
C GLU A 331 16.83 -17.97 14.62
N VAL A 332 15.62 -18.30 14.15
CA VAL A 332 15.23 -18.09 12.74
C VAL A 332 15.01 -16.60 12.49
N HIS A 333 15.85 -15.98 11.67
CA HIS A 333 15.78 -14.55 11.32
C HIS A 333 15.02 -14.26 10.01
N GLN A 334 14.04 -15.11 9.71
CA GLN A 334 13.03 -14.78 8.70
C GLN A 334 11.99 -13.86 9.35
N PHE A 335 12.14 -12.54 9.19
CA PHE A 335 11.14 -11.59 9.66
C PHE A 335 9.84 -11.78 8.90
N GLY A 336 8.70 -11.71 9.61
CA GLY A 336 7.38 -11.83 9.01
C GLY A 336 7.25 -10.91 7.79
N LYS A 337 7.16 -11.50 6.60
CA LYS A 337 7.11 -10.78 5.33
C LYS A 337 5.65 -10.45 4.99
N GLY A 338 5.42 -9.19 4.67
CA GLY A 338 4.18 -8.75 4.03
C GLY A 338 4.22 -9.07 2.53
N ASP A 339 3.06 -9.25 1.93
CA ASP A 339 2.93 -9.53 0.49
C ASP A 339 3.00 -8.21 -0.31
N ASP A 340 3.99 -8.04 -1.18
CA ASP A 340 4.17 -6.85 -2.04
C ASP A 340 4.22 -7.30 -3.51
N PRO A 341 3.32 -6.82 -4.41
CA PRO A 341 3.26 -7.30 -5.80
C PRO A 341 4.54 -7.11 -6.61
N SER A 342 5.43 -6.22 -6.16
CA SER A 342 6.73 -5.94 -6.82
C SER A 342 7.95 -6.46 -6.06
N GLY A 343 7.78 -7.01 -4.85
CA GLY A 343 8.86 -7.58 -4.05
C GLY A 343 8.88 -9.10 -4.15
N ARG A 344 9.80 -9.65 -4.95
CA ARG A 344 9.85 -11.09 -5.29
C ARG A 344 10.75 -11.95 -4.39
N VAL A 345 11.46 -11.33 -3.44
CA VAL A 345 12.33 -12.04 -2.49
C VAL A 345 11.46 -12.91 -1.58
N ARG A 346 11.74 -14.21 -1.51
CA ARG A 346 11.06 -15.14 -0.61
C ARG A 346 9.53 -15.03 -0.68
N ASP A 347 8.97 -15.15 -1.88
CA ASP A 347 7.51 -15.19 -2.09
C ASP A 347 6.84 -16.35 -1.31
N ASP A 348 7.59 -17.41 -0.99
CA ASP A 348 7.16 -18.49 -0.09
C ASP A 348 6.86 -18.01 1.35
N LEU A 349 7.41 -16.87 1.75
CA LEU A 349 7.18 -16.22 3.04
C LEU A 349 6.13 -15.10 3.00
N ASP A 350 5.47 -14.88 1.87
CA ASP A 350 4.37 -13.91 1.80
C ASP A 350 3.30 -14.19 2.87
N ASN A 351 2.82 -13.10 3.48
CA ASN A 351 1.79 -13.11 4.53
C ASN A 351 2.19 -13.92 5.78
N THR A 352 3.50 -14.04 6.07
CA THR A 352 3.99 -14.56 7.37
C THR A 352 3.98 -13.50 8.47
N ILE A 353 3.80 -12.22 8.12
CA ILE A 353 3.58 -11.12 9.05
C ILE A 353 2.31 -11.35 9.89
N ARG A 354 2.29 -10.84 11.13
CA ARG A 354 1.04 -10.72 11.89
C ARG A 354 0.09 -9.78 11.14
N THR A 355 -1.12 -10.27 10.86
CA THR A 355 -2.16 -9.55 10.12
C THR A 355 -3.02 -8.70 11.05
N CYS A 356 -3.83 -7.80 10.47
CA CYS A 356 -4.80 -6.99 11.22
C CYS A 356 -5.73 -7.87 12.09
N ASN A 357 -6.11 -9.05 11.58
CA ASN A 357 -7.04 -9.95 12.25
C ASN A 357 -6.47 -10.57 13.52
N ASP A 358 -5.16 -10.81 13.58
CA ASP A 358 -4.51 -11.39 14.76
C ASP A 358 -4.69 -10.52 16.01
N CYS A 359 -4.75 -9.20 15.82
CA CYS A 359 -4.97 -8.22 16.90
C CYS A 359 -6.45 -7.83 17.02
N HIS A 360 -7.07 -7.40 15.92
CA HIS A 360 -8.40 -6.78 15.97
C HIS A 360 -9.57 -7.76 16.13
N THR A 361 -9.35 -9.07 16.02
CA THR A 361 -10.39 -10.06 16.36
C THR A 361 -10.28 -10.54 17.81
N THR A 362 -9.06 -10.59 18.36
CA THR A 362 -8.76 -11.17 19.67
C THR A 362 -8.65 -10.13 20.79
N GLY A 363 -8.28 -8.89 20.46
CA GLY A 363 -7.89 -7.85 21.41
C GLY A 363 -6.41 -7.94 21.83
N TYR A 364 -5.58 -8.71 21.10
CA TYR A 364 -4.16 -8.82 21.37
C TYR A 364 -3.47 -7.46 21.29
N LEU A 365 -2.46 -7.22 22.16
CA LEU A 365 -1.79 -5.93 22.36
C LEU A 365 -2.76 -4.77 22.65
N ASN A 366 -3.88 -5.05 23.33
CA ASN A 366 -4.94 -4.08 23.64
C ASN A 366 -5.58 -3.45 22.40
N ALA A 367 -5.53 -4.14 21.25
CA ALA A 367 -6.15 -3.65 20.03
C ALA A 367 -7.68 -3.57 20.17
N PRO A 368 -8.32 -2.52 19.63
CA PRO A 368 -9.77 -2.43 19.62
C PRO A 368 -10.38 -3.57 18.78
N ILE A 369 -11.41 -4.22 19.31
CA ILE A 369 -12.09 -5.31 18.60
C ILE A 369 -12.93 -4.76 17.46
N ALA A 370 -12.60 -5.15 16.23
CA ALA A 370 -13.32 -4.77 15.03
C ALA A 370 -14.68 -5.48 14.97
N LYS A 371 -15.77 -4.71 15.07
CA LYS A 371 -17.15 -5.24 15.03
C LYS A 371 -17.85 -5.08 13.68
N HIS A 372 -17.61 -3.96 12.99
CA HIS A 372 -18.19 -3.62 11.69
C HIS A 372 -19.71 -3.86 11.54
N LEU A 373 -20.51 -3.67 12.62
CA LEU A 373 -21.94 -4.06 12.66
C LEU A 373 -22.82 -3.47 11.55
N TRP A 374 -22.42 -2.32 11.00
CA TRP A 374 -23.15 -1.60 9.96
C TRP A 374 -22.78 -2.04 8.53
N LEU A 375 -21.65 -2.76 8.36
CA LEU A 375 -21.07 -3.10 7.07
C LEU A 375 -21.44 -4.54 6.70
N PRO A 376 -22.06 -4.79 5.53
CA PRO A 376 -22.34 -6.15 5.08
C PRO A 376 -21.05 -6.96 4.91
N ASP A 377 -21.03 -8.21 5.40
CA ASP A 377 -19.85 -9.11 5.42
C ASP A 377 -19.13 -9.25 4.06
N LEU A 378 -19.89 -9.18 2.96
CA LEU A 378 -19.35 -9.23 1.59
C LEU A 378 -18.23 -8.20 1.34
N HIS A 379 -18.25 -7.05 2.03
CA HIS A 379 -17.19 -6.06 1.92
C HIS A 379 -15.87 -6.61 2.49
N LEU A 380 -15.90 -7.29 3.64
CA LEU A 380 -14.70 -7.85 4.26
C LEU A 380 -14.14 -9.03 3.45
N ASP A 381 -14.96 -9.69 2.63
CA ASP A 381 -14.51 -10.71 1.67
C ASP A 381 -13.76 -10.12 0.47
N LYS A 382 -14.08 -8.88 0.07
CA LYS A 382 -13.59 -8.25 -1.17
C LYS A 382 -12.69 -7.06 -0.96
N LEU A 383 -12.69 -6.44 0.21
CA LEU A 383 -11.87 -5.30 0.57
C LEU A 383 -10.87 -5.72 1.64
N SER A 384 -9.61 -5.36 1.42
CA SER A 384 -8.62 -5.41 2.50
C SER A 384 -8.97 -4.39 3.60
N CYS A 385 -8.53 -4.64 4.84
CA CYS A 385 -8.68 -3.66 5.93
C CYS A 385 -8.05 -2.31 5.55
N GLN A 386 -6.93 -2.37 4.85
CA GLN A 386 -6.17 -1.22 4.36
C GLN A 386 -7.00 -0.32 3.44
N THR A 387 -7.93 -0.87 2.65
CA THR A 387 -8.78 -0.08 1.75
C THR A 387 -9.59 0.98 2.49
N CYS A 388 -10.14 0.63 3.65
CA CYS A 388 -10.91 1.58 4.45
C CYS A 388 -10.02 2.36 5.42
N HIS A 389 -8.96 1.74 5.95
CA HIS A 389 -8.10 2.33 6.98
C HIS A 389 -6.87 3.08 6.45
N ILE A 390 -6.72 3.20 5.12
CA ILE A 390 -5.73 4.08 4.47
C ILE A 390 -6.47 4.89 3.40
N PRO A 391 -7.41 5.78 3.79
CA PRO A 391 -8.19 6.58 2.85
C PRO A 391 -7.33 7.63 2.11
N GLU A 392 -6.20 8.01 2.70
CA GLU A 392 -5.33 9.07 2.23
C GLU A 392 -3.87 8.76 2.63
N ARG A 393 -2.90 9.29 1.89
CA ARG A 393 -1.48 9.34 2.24
C ARG A 393 -1.11 10.76 2.62
N LYS A 394 -0.14 10.95 3.51
CA LYS A 394 0.33 12.28 3.93
C LYS A 394 1.64 12.73 3.26
N VAL A 395 2.28 11.82 2.52
CA VAL A 395 3.56 12.05 1.86
C VAL A 395 3.45 11.54 0.44
N LYS A 396 3.86 12.34 -0.54
CA LYS A 396 3.85 12.00 -1.96
C LYS A 396 4.57 10.70 -2.28
N SER A 397 4.13 10.07 -3.37
CA SER A 397 4.68 8.84 -3.93
C SER A 397 4.95 9.05 -5.41
N ALA A 398 5.98 8.41 -5.97
CA ALA A 398 6.30 8.54 -7.39
C ALA A 398 5.19 7.89 -8.22
N LEU A 399 4.33 8.68 -8.86
CA LEU A 399 3.28 8.16 -9.72
C LEU A 399 3.84 7.74 -11.07
N VAL A 400 4.74 8.57 -11.61
CA VAL A 400 5.41 8.34 -12.90
C VAL A 400 6.90 8.46 -12.70
N GLN A 401 7.65 7.56 -13.32
CA GLN A 401 9.07 7.74 -13.57
C GLN A 401 9.37 7.55 -15.04
N VAL A 402 9.92 8.57 -15.69
CA VAL A 402 10.43 8.46 -17.05
C VAL A 402 11.95 8.56 -17.09
N SER A 403 12.54 7.96 -18.12
CA SER A 403 13.98 7.77 -18.27
C SER A 403 14.46 8.04 -19.69
N ASP A 404 13.73 8.90 -20.39
CA ASP A 404 13.84 9.23 -21.81
C ASP A 404 14.15 10.70 -22.07
N VAL A 405 14.26 11.53 -21.03
CA VAL A 405 14.62 12.94 -21.10
C VAL A 405 15.68 13.30 -20.06
N PHE A 406 16.44 14.37 -20.31
CA PHE A 406 17.37 14.89 -19.33
C PHE A 406 16.63 15.77 -18.31
N ASN A 407 16.57 15.34 -17.05
CA ASN A 407 15.91 16.07 -15.97
C ASN A 407 16.53 17.47 -15.77
N PRO A 408 15.77 18.58 -15.85
CA PRO A 408 16.32 19.92 -15.70
C PRO A 408 16.55 20.34 -14.23
N GLY A 409 16.18 19.49 -13.27
CA GLY A 409 16.27 19.73 -11.83
C GLY A 409 17.68 20.07 -11.33
N THR A 410 17.73 20.85 -10.25
CA THR A 410 18.99 21.22 -9.60
C THR A 410 19.29 20.28 -8.42
N LYS A 411 20.56 20.21 -8.02
CA LYS A 411 21.04 19.44 -6.86
C LYS A 411 20.80 17.92 -6.93
N ILE A 412 20.76 17.35 -8.14
CA ILE A 412 20.60 15.90 -8.33
C ILE A 412 21.97 15.21 -8.19
N SER A 413 22.07 14.23 -7.27
CA SER A 413 23.32 13.50 -7.00
C SER A 413 23.11 11.99 -6.75
N PRO A 414 24.00 11.12 -7.24
CA PRO A 414 25.12 11.43 -8.16
C PRO A 414 24.62 11.82 -9.57
N PRO A 415 25.49 12.44 -10.40
CA PRO A 415 25.11 13.01 -11.70
C PRO A 415 24.37 12.06 -12.66
N PRO A 416 24.64 10.75 -12.72
CA PRO A 416 23.86 9.87 -13.59
C PRO A 416 22.34 9.92 -13.32
N LYS A 417 21.89 10.27 -12.11
CA LYS A 417 20.45 10.33 -11.77
C LYS A 417 19.66 11.41 -12.52
N TYR A 418 20.34 12.29 -13.26
CA TYR A 418 19.72 13.25 -14.16
C TYR A 418 18.91 12.60 -15.29
N ILE A 419 19.10 11.31 -15.56
CA ILE A 419 18.26 10.57 -16.51
C ILE A 419 16.88 10.20 -15.97
N TRP A 420 16.58 10.43 -14.68
CA TRP A 420 15.28 10.08 -14.11
C TRP A 420 14.45 11.32 -13.83
N THR A 421 13.26 11.38 -14.43
CA THR A 421 12.26 12.43 -14.20
C THR A 421 11.04 11.81 -13.50
N PHE A 422 10.51 12.50 -12.49
CA PHE A 422 9.42 12.00 -11.65
C PHE A 422 8.24 12.95 -11.66
N TYR A 423 7.04 12.38 -11.56
CA TYR A 423 5.80 13.13 -11.37
C TYR A 423 5.05 12.64 -10.14
N ASP A 424 4.43 13.58 -9.43
CA ASP A 424 3.62 13.32 -8.24
C ASP A 424 2.23 12.77 -8.61
N GLN A 425 1.35 12.64 -7.61
CA GLN A 425 0.01 12.05 -7.78
C GLN A 425 -0.96 12.97 -8.54
N ASN A 426 -0.62 14.25 -8.67
CA ASN A 426 -1.33 15.25 -9.46
C ASN A 426 -0.68 15.46 -10.84
N MET A 427 0.32 14.64 -11.20
CA MET A 427 1.11 14.76 -12.43
C MET A 427 1.92 16.05 -12.52
N ASN A 428 2.28 16.68 -11.40
CA ASN A 428 3.25 17.77 -11.42
C ASN A 428 4.67 17.20 -11.46
N TYR A 429 5.55 17.87 -12.21
CA TYR A 429 6.97 17.59 -12.16
C TYR A 429 7.51 17.67 -10.72
N TRP A 430 8.28 16.67 -10.35
CA TRP A 430 8.90 16.57 -9.04
C TRP A 430 10.42 16.45 -9.18
N ASN A 431 11.16 17.46 -8.70
CA ASN A 431 12.61 17.38 -8.52
C ASN A 431 12.97 16.45 -7.35
N HIS A 432 12.66 15.17 -7.52
CA HIS A 432 12.72 14.13 -6.53
C HIS A 432 14.09 14.04 -5.84
N TYR A 433 15.16 13.95 -6.64
CA TYR A 433 16.51 13.83 -6.10
C TYR A 433 17.06 15.13 -5.53
N GLY A 434 16.65 16.29 -6.06
CA GLY A 434 16.95 17.58 -5.46
C GLY A 434 16.37 17.68 -4.04
N GLU A 435 15.11 17.31 -3.84
CA GLU A 435 14.48 17.29 -2.51
C GLU A 435 15.19 16.34 -1.54
N LEU A 436 15.56 15.12 -1.98
CA LEU A 436 16.30 14.18 -1.12
C LEU A 436 17.70 14.64 -0.72
N SER A 437 18.28 15.59 -1.46
CA SER A 437 19.54 16.21 -1.09
C SER A 437 19.37 17.29 -0.01
N MET A 438 18.15 17.84 0.11
CA MET A 438 17.83 18.96 1.00
C MET A 438 17.06 18.52 2.25
N PHE A 439 16.25 17.47 2.17
CA PHE A 439 15.37 17.02 3.25
C PHE A 439 15.80 15.67 3.81
N THR A 440 15.61 15.50 5.13
CA THR A 440 15.66 14.18 5.77
C THR A 440 14.26 13.60 5.91
N ALA A 441 14.14 12.34 6.37
CA ALA A 441 12.84 11.75 6.72
C ALA A 441 12.08 12.55 7.79
N LYS A 442 12.79 13.36 8.60
CA LYS A 442 12.18 14.22 9.62
C LYS A 442 11.69 15.55 9.06
N ASP A 443 12.23 15.98 7.91
CA ASP A 443 11.94 17.26 7.26
C ASP A 443 11.07 17.09 6.01
N GLN A 444 10.53 15.89 5.79
CA GLN A 444 9.74 15.59 4.60
C GLN A 444 8.48 16.48 4.57
N PRO A 445 8.12 17.03 3.39
CA PRO A 445 6.92 17.85 3.25
C PRO A 445 5.65 17.02 3.42
N THR A 446 4.59 17.66 3.91
CA THR A 446 3.23 17.10 3.89
C THR A 446 2.62 17.35 2.52
N ASP A 447 2.29 16.28 1.82
CA ASP A 447 1.75 16.31 0.46
C ASP A 447 0.66 15.23 0.38
N PRO A 448 -0.58 15.58 0.79
CA PRO A 448 -1.63 14.61 0.94
C PRO A 448 -2.23 14.20 -0.41
N PHE A 449 -2.51 12.91 -0.57
CA PHE A 449 -3.20 12.40 -1.76
C PHE A 449 -4.03 11.16 -1.46
N ILE A 450 -5.03 10.90 -2.30
CA ILE A 450 -5.90 9.73 -2.19
C ILE A 450 -5.27 8.56 -2.98
N PRO A 451 -5.02 7.40 -2.34
CA PRO A 451 -4.56 6.21 -3.05
C PRO A 451 -5.48 5.80 -4.19
N ARG A 452 -4.87 5.20 -5.22
CA ARG A 452 -5.63 4.42 -6.21
C ARG A 452 -5.90 3.03 -5.64
N TYR A 453 -6.84 2.31 -6.26
CA TYR A 453 -7.17 0.95 -5.83
C TYR A 453 -6.93 -0.07 -6.95
N ALA A 454 -6.54 -1.28 -6.56
CA ALA A 454 -6.41 -2.39 -7.50
C ALA A 454 -6.90 -3.68 -6.87
N LYS A 455 -7.42 -4.58 -7.71
CA LYS A 455 -7.69 -5.96 -7.30
C LYS A 455 -6.37 -6.73 -7.29
N TYR A 456 -6.07 -7.39 -6.18
CA TYR A 456 -4.89 -8.22 -6.01
C TYR A 456 -5.26 -9.44 -5.15
N LYS A 457 -4.97 -10.65 -5.66
CA LYS A 457 -5.30 -11.93 -5.00
C LYS A 457 -6.74 -12.01 -4.44
N GLY A 458 -7.71 -11.50 -5.19
CA GLY A 458 -9.15 -11.59 -4.87
C GLY A 458 -9.72 -10.47 -3.99
N GLN A 459 -8.88 -9.58 -3.45
CA GLN A 459 -9.29 -8.41 -2.66
C GLN A 459 -8.88 -7.10 -3.33
N ILE A 460 -9.53 -6.00 -2.95
CA ILE A 460 -9.15 -4.65 -3.36
C ILE A 460 -8.22 -4.08 -2.28
N PHE A 461 -7.10 -3.51 -2.72
CA PHE A 461 -6.13 -2.81 -1.88
C PHE A 461 -5.89 -1.38 -2.38
N PRO A 462 -5.53 -0.45 -1.48
CA PRO A 462 -4.94 0.82 -1.87
C PRO A 462 -3.51 0.58 -2.38
N VAL A 463 -3.20 1.15 -3.55
CA VAL A 463 -1.93 0.96 -4.25
C VAL A 463 -1.44 2.26 -4.89
N ASN A 464 -0.14 2.31 -5.19
CA ASN A 464 0.41 3.17 -6.23
C ASN A 464 1.06 2.31 -7.31
N ALA A 465 0.41 2.22 -8.46
CA ALA A 465 0.89 1.50 -9.63
C ALA A 465 1.65 2.47 -10.53
N VAL A 466 2.99 2.36 -10.53
CA VAL A 466 3.88 3.34 -11.16
C VAL A 466 3.77 3.25 -12.68
N HIS A 467 3.60 4.39 -13.34
CA HIS A 467 3.72 4.53 -14.79
C HIS A 467 5.19 4.77 -15.15
N SER A 468 5.62 4.30 -16.32
CA SER A 468 7.02 4.43 -16.72
C SER A 468 7.24 4.64 -18.21
N ALA A 469 8.28 5.40 -18.56
CA ALA A 469 8.80 5.44 -19.91
C ALA A 469 10.34 5.31 -19.93
N TRP A 470 10.92 4.48 -20.80
CA TRP A 470 12.36 4.17 -20.77
C TRP A 470 12.87 3.56 -22.09
N PRO A 471 14.17 3.73 -22.43
CA PRO A 471 14.80 3.02 -23.55
C PRO A 471 15.06 1.57 -23.19
N ALA A 472 14.67 0.64 -24.07
CA ALA A 472 14.89 -0.78 -23.89
C ALA A 472 15.64 -1.41 -25.08
N ILE A 473 16.17 -2.60 -24.86
CA ILE A 473 16.81 -3.43 -25.87
C ILE A 473 15.95 -4.67 -26.06
N TYR A 474 15.35 -4.78 -27.24
CA TYR A 474 14.65 -5.98 -27.69
C TYR A 474 15.68 -6.94 -28.31
N THR A 475 15.68 -8.20 -27.87
CA THR A 475 16.58 -9.24 -28.37
C THR A 475 15.74 -10.32 -29.07
N GLU A 476 16.04 -10.61 -30.33
CA GLU A 476 15.30 -11.59 -31.11
C GLU A 476 15.35 -12.98 -30.46
N GLY A 477 14.21 -13.66 -30.39
CA GLY A 477 14.10 -14.99 -29.79
C GLY A 477 14.17 -15.04 -28.25
N GLN A 478 14.42 -13.92 -27.57
CA GLN A 478 14.44 -13.86 -26.10
C GLN A 478 13.12 -13.31 -25.55
N LYS A 479 12.72 -13.82 -24.38
CA LYS A 479 11.59 -13.25 -23.62
C LYS A 479 12.03 -11.94 -22.94
N GLY A 480 11.06 -11.07 -22.70
CA GLY A 480 11.29 -9.83 -21.96
C GLY A 480 12.15 -8.83 -22.71
N LEU A 481 12.66 -7.85 -21.95
CA LEU A 481 13.49 -6.78 -22.47
C LEU A 481 14.76 -6.63 -21.63
N HIS A 482 15.83 -6.18 -22.28
CA HIS A 482 17.02 -5.69 -21.60
C HIS A 482 17.01 -4.15 -21.55
N GLN A 483 17.92 -3.56 -20.79
CA GLN A 483 18.08 -2.11 -20.69
C GLN A 483 19.51 -1.72 -21.08
N PRO A 484 19.72 -0.53 -21.69
CA PRO A 484 21.04 0.08 -21.79
C PRO A 484 21.61 0.39 -20.40
N ASN A 485 22.93 0.59 -20.29
CA ASN A 485 23.49 1.05 -19.02
C ASN A 485 23.09 2.51 -18.77
N MET A 486 22.73 2.79 -17.52
CA MET A 486 22.39 4.14 -17.05
C MET A 486 23.50 5.17 -17.35
N LYS A 487 24.77 4.79 -17.18
CA LYS A 487 25.94 5.66 -17.43
C LYS A 487 26.04 6.09 -18.90
N ASP A 488 25.66 5.21 -19.83
CA ASP A 488 25.80 5.45 -21.26
C ASP A 488 24.70 6.40 -21.75
N ILE A 489 23.46 6.20 -21.31
CA ILE A 489 22.35 7.11 -21.62
C ILE A 489 22.58 8.50 -21.00
N TYR A 490 23.11 8.57 -19.78
CA TYR A 490 23.54 9.84 -19.19
C TYR A 490 24.64 10.51 -20.04
N GLY A 491 25.63 9.73 -20.48
CA GLY A 491 26.72 10.20 -21.34
C GLY A 491 26.21 10.77 -22.68
N MET A 492 25.24 10.11 -23.31
CA MET A 492 24.58 10.57 -24.54
C MET A 492 23.98 11.96 -24.38
N TRP A 493 23.15 12.15 -23.35
CA TRP A 493 22.52 13.44 -23.07
C TRP A 493 23.54 14.53 -22.75
N MET A 494 24.58 14.20 -21.97
CA MET A 494 25.65 15.15 -21.65
C MET A 494 26.46 15.56 -22.88
N ALA A 495 26.74 14.63 -23.79
CA ALA A 495 27.40 14.92 -25.06
C ALA A 495 26.57 15.89 -25.90
N HIS A 496 25.27 15.64 -26.06
CA HIS A 496 24.36 16.51 -26.79
C HIS A 496 24.23 17.91 -26.18
N LYS A 497 24.17 18.00 -24.84
CA LYS A 497 24.09 19.30 -24.15
C LYS A 497 25.36 20.13 -24.31
N LYS A 498 26.52 19.48 -24.35
CA LYS A 498 27.82 20.14 -24.56
C LYS A 498 28.02 20.55 -26.02
N ASP A 499 27.56 19.75 -26.96
CA ASP A 499 27.67 19.97 -28.40
C ASP A 499 26.43 19.42 -29.11
N ARG A 500 25.57 20.33 -29.61
CA ARG A 500 24.31 19.97 -30.27
C ARG A 500 24.49 19.18 -31.57
N SER A 501 25.69 19.13 -32.14
CA SER A 501 26.00 18.28 -33.30
C SER A 501 26.11 16.79 -32.92
N LYS A 502 26.32 16.47 -31.64
CA LYS A 502 26.28 15.11 -31.11
C LYS A 502 24.84 14.73 -30.77
N TYR A 503 24.36 13.64 -31.35
CA TYR A 503 22.98 13.16 -31.21
C TYR A 503 21.93 14.28 -31.48
N PRO A 504 21.98 14.95 -32.65
CA PRO A 504 21.21 16.17 -32.92
C PRO A 504 19.68 15.96 -32.87
N GLU A 505 19.22 14.75 -33.13
CA GLU A 505 17.81 14.36 -33.07
C GLU A 505 17.18 14.63 -31.70
N LEU A 506 17.96 14.55 -30.60
CA LEU A 506 17.47 14.87 -29.25
C LEU A 506 16.93 16.31 -29.12
N ALA A 507 17.30 17.23 -30.01
CA ALA A 507 16.75 18.58 -30.03
C ALA A 507 15.28 18.66 -30.49
N LYS A 508 14.74 17.59 -31.08
CA LYS A 508 13.33 17.49 -31.45
C LYS A 508 12.41 17.24 -30.26
N ILE A 509 12.95 16.73 -29.16
CA ILE A 509 12.23 16.45 -27.91
C ILE A 509 12.00 17.77 -27.19
N THR A 510 10.74 18.15 -27.08
CA THR A 510 10.31 19.47 -26.58
C THR A 510 9.25 19.32 -25.50
N ASP A 511 9.00 20.41 -24.77
CA ASP A 511 7.90 20.49 -23.82
C ASP A 511 6.60 20.74 -24.60
N ASN A 512 5.70 19.75 -24.60
CA ASN A 512 4.45 19.78 -25.37
C ASN A 512 3.25 20.27 -24.53
N ASN A 513 3.33 20.19 -23.20
CA ASN A 513 2.25 20.55 -22.28
C ASN A 513 2.50 21.87 -21.50
N SER A 514 3.62 22.54 -21.76
CA SER A 514 4.06 23.79 -21.13
C SER A 514 4.34 23.69 -19.62
N ASP A 515 4.68 22.50 -19.10
CA ASP A 515 5.06 22.28 -17.70
C ASP A 515 6.56 22.56 -17.41
N THR A 516 7.29 23.03 -18.41
CA THR A 516 8.74 23.31 -18.46
C THR A 516 9.66 22.09 -18.56
N ILE A 517 9.11 20.88 -18.63
CA ILE A 517 9.85 19.63 -18.71
C ILE A 517 9.56 18.97 -20.06
N PRO A 518 10.58 18.74 -20.92
CA PRO A 518 10.37 18.01 -22.16
C PRO A 518 9.88 16.57 -21.90
N GLU A 519 9.10 16.05 -22.84
CA GLU A 519 8.56 14.70 -22.82
C GLU A 519 8.72 14.04 -24.19
N VAL A 520 8.82 12.71 -24.21
CA VAL A 520 8.77 11.93 -25.45
C VAL A 520 7.34 11.44 -25.62
N ASN A 521 6.62 11.98 -26.61
CA ASN A 521 5.21 11.63 -26.82
C ASN A 521 4.79 11.61 -28.31
N THR A 522 5.29 12.54 -29.14
CA THR A 522 4.94 12.54 -30.57
C THR A 522 5.67 11.44 -31.34
N PRO A 523 5.15 10.96 -32.48
CA PRO A 523 5.86 10.03 -33.35
C PRO A 523 7.29 10.47 -33.69
N GLU A 524 7.46 11.76 -33.98
CA GLU A 524 8.75 12.35 -34.34
C GLU A 524 9.75 12.32 -33.18
N GLU A 525 9.31 12.58 -31.95
CA GLU A 525 10.15 12.53 -30.74
C GLU A 525 10.50 11.10 -30.34
N VAL A 526 9.57 10.15 -30.53
CA VAL A 526 9.83 8.72 -30.30
C VAL A 526 10.91 8.22 -31.26
N ASP A 527 10.81 8.55 -32.55
CA ASP A 527 11.85 8.23 -33.54
C ASP A 527 13.19 8.89 -33.17
N ALA A 528 13.16 10.17 -32.78
CA ALA A 528 14.35 10.91 -32.38
C ALA A 528 15.08 10.25 -31.20
N PHE A 529 14.33 9.81 -30.18
CA PHE A 529 14.89 9.16 -29.00
C PHE A 529 15.47 7.78 -29.34
N ILE A 530 14.71 6.93 -30.04
CA ILE A 530 15.17 5.59 -30.45
C ILE A 530 16.45 5.68 -31.31
N ASN A 531 16.46 6.60 -32.29
CA ASN A 531 17.61 6.80 -33.18
C ASN A 531 18.85 7.29 -32.43
N SER A 532 18.68 8.21 -31.48
CA SER A 532 19.78 8.75 -30.68
C SER A 532 20.39 7.68 -29.78
N VAL A 533 19.57 6.87 -29.11
CA VAL A 533 20.06 5.75 -28.29
C VAL A 533 20.74 4.70 -29.16
N THR A 534 20.20 4.39 -30.33
CA THR A 534 20.84 3.47 -31.30
C THR A 534 22.22 3.95 -31.71
N ALA A 535 22.34 5.24 -32.06
CA ALA A 535 23.62 5.85 -32.42
C ALA A 535 24.60 5.82 -31.24
N CYS A 536 24.15 6.14 -30.03
CA CYS A 536 24.99 6.06 -28.83
C CYS A 536 25.53 4.64 -28.59
N MET A 537 24.67 3.62 -28.71
CA MET A 537 25.07 2.22 -28.55
C MET A 537 26.10 1.78 -29.61
N ALA A 538 25.94 2.24 -30.86
CA ALA A 538 26.93 2.00 -31.90
C ALA A 538 28.27 2.72 -31.62
N ASP A 539 28.24 3.97 -31.17
CA ASP A 539 29.44 4.77 -30.88
C ASP A 539 30.30 4.16 -29.76
N ILE A 540 29.68 3.57 -28.73
CA ILE A 540 30.40 2.89 -27.64
C ILE A 540 30.83 1.45 -28.03
N GLY A 541 30.43 1.00 -29.22
CA GLY A 541 30.70 -0.32 -29.76
C GLY A 541 29.99 -1.44 -28.99
N TYR A 542 28.72 -1.20 -28.62
CA TYR A 542 27.83 -2.25 -28.11
C TYR A 542 27.33 -3.10 -29.28
N ASP A 543 27.36 -4.42 -29.16
CA ASP A 543 26.93 -5.32 -30.24
C ASP A 543 25.40 -5.36 -30.35
N LEU A 544 24.88 -4.77 -31.42
CA LEU A 544 23.46 -4.77 -31.77
C LEU A 544 23.05 -5.94 -32.67
N THR A 545 23.93 -6.91 -32.94
CA THR A 545 23.58 -8.10 -33.74
C THR A 545 22.43 -8.87 -33.05
N GLY A 546 21.33 -9.07 -33.77
CA GLY A 546 20.11 -9.71 -33.25
C GLY A 546 19.36 -8.88 -32.19
N LYS A 547 19.70 -7.59 -32.04
CA LYS A 547 19.11 -6.68 -31.04
C LYS A 547 18.60 -5.40 -31.70
N ARG A 548 17.56 -4.81 -31.12
CA ARG A 548 16.99 -3.53 -31.56
C ARG A 548 16.70 -2.64 -30.37
N ILE A 549 17.07 -1.36 -30.47
CA ILE A 549 16.66 -0.35 -29.50
C ILE A 549 15.18 -0.02 -29.72
N VAL A 550 14.42 0.01 -28.63
CA VAL A 550 13.00 0.33 -28.61
C VAL A 550 12.73 1.32 -27.47
N TRP A 551 11.61 2.03 -27.52
CA TRP A 551 11.15 2.86 -26.41
C TRP A 551 9.88 2.25 -25.80
N VAL A 552 9.83 2.15 -24.48
CA VAL A 552 8.70 1.55 -23.77
C VAL A 552 8.00 2.63 -22.98
N ASN A 553 6.72 2.89 -23.25
CA ASN A 553 5.84 3.76 -22.45
C ASN A 553 4.67 2.94 -21.91
N ASN A 554 4.68 2.69 -20.60
CA ASN A 554 3.85 1.71 -19.92
C ASN A 554 3.90 0.34 -20.61
N ASP A 555 2.77 -0.12 -21.15
CA ASP A 555 2.63 -1.38 -21.87
C ASP A 555 2.87 -1.25 -23.38
N ARG A 556 3.20 -0.07 -23.91
CA ARG A 556 3.49 0.13 -25.33
C ARG A 556 5.00 0.08 -25.58
N MET A 557 5.45 -0.92 -26.32
CA MET A 557 6.82 -1.03 -26.82
C MET A 557 6.88 -0.52 -28.26
N TYR A 558 7.37 0.70 -28.45
CA TYR A 558 7.51 1.37 -29.74
C TYR A 558 8.76 0.86 -30.47
N LEU A 559 8.54 0.37 -31.69
CA LEU A 559 9.59 -0.01 -32.64
C LEU A 559 10.11 1.20 -33.42
N ASN A 560 9.24 2.20 -33.58
CA ASN A 560 9.42 3.50 -34.20
C ASN A 560 8.25 4.40 -33.73
N GLY A 561 8.19 5.64 -34.19
CA GLY A 561 7.17 6.62 -33.82
C GLY A 561 5.73 6.24 -34.14
N LYS A 562 5.50 5.29 -35.05
CA LYS A 562 4.16 4.92 -35.55
C LYS A 562 3.71 3.52 -35.15
N GLU A 563 4.64 2.64 -34.84
CA GLU A 563 4.38 1.22 -34.60
C GLU A 563 4.83 0.81 -33.20
N TYR A 564 3.90 0.24 -32.43
CA TYR A 564 4.20 -0.36 -31.14
C TYR A 564 3.51 -1.71 -30.97
N LYS A 565 4.06 -2.53 -30.07
CA LYS A 565 3.46 -3.76 -29.57
C LYS A 565 2.97 -3.56 -28.14
N ILE A 566 1.81 -4.12 -27.80
CA ILE A 566 1.33 -4.17 -26.42
C ILE A 566 2.05 -5.31 -25.67
N LEU A 567 2.67 -4.96 -24.55
CA LEU A 567 3.30 -5.85 -23.60
C LEU A 567 2.26 -6.36 -22.60
N GLU A 568 2.37 -7.63 -22.23
CA GLU A 568 1.48 -8.23 -21.24
C GLU A 568 1.77 -7.68 -19.85
N LYS A 569 0.69 -7.27 -19.15
CA LYS A 569 0.76 -6.78 -17.77
C LYS A 569 -0.42 -7.27 -16.95
N GLU A 570 -0.22 -7.32 -15.64
CA GLU A 570 -1.25 -7.68 -14.66
C GLU A 570 -2.27 -6.56 -14.49
N THR A 571 -3.46 -6.90 -13.99
CA THR A 571 -4.55 -5.92 -13.80
C THR A 571 -4.23 -4.83 -12.77
N TRP A 572 -3.33 -5.10 -11.82
CA TRP A 572 -2.85 -4.13 -10.83
C TRP A 572 -1.64 -3.31 -11.30
N GLU A 573 -1.10 -3.58 -12.49
CA GLU A 573 0.05 -2.88 -13.05
C GLU A 573 -0.39 -1.73 -13.98
N SER A 574 0.30 -0.59 -13.86
CA SER A 574 0.25 0.47 -14.86
C SER A 574 1.24 0.21 -15.99
N SER A 575 2.42 -0.32 -15.64
CA SER A 575 3.50 -0.71 -16.54
C SER A 575 4.04 -2.09 -16.14
N PRO A 576 4.32 -3.01 -17.09
CA PRO A 576 4.84 -4.34 -16.77
C PRO A 576 6.26 -4.34 -16.19
N TYR A 577 7.01 -3.24 -16.36
CA TYR A 577 8.39 -3.12 -15.90
C TYR A 577 8.55 -2.17 -14.71
N ALA A 578 7.45 -1.63 -14.18
CA ALA A 578 7.47 -0.71 -13.04
C ALA A 578 6.83 -1.32 -11.78
N SER A 579 7.16 -0.72 -10.64
CA SER A 579 6.69 -1.16 -9.33
C SER A 579 5.21 -0.84 -9.11
N VAL A 580 4.53 -1.70 -8.35
CA VAL A 580 3.21 -1.52 -7.77
C VAL A 580 3.36 -1.59 -6.26
N TYR A 581 3.30 -0.43 -5.61
CA TYR A 581 3.41 -0.36 -4.15
C TYR A 581 2.04 -0.56 -3.53
N LYS A 582 1.84 -1.68 -2.85
CA LYS A 582 0.64 -1.93 -2.04
C LYS A 582 0.77 -1.25 -0.68
N TYR A 583 -0.18 -0.42 -0.29
CA TYR A 583 -0.10 0.31 0.97
C TYR A 583 -0.54 -0.54 2.16
N SER A 584 0.26 -0.49 3.23
CA SER A 584 0.02 -1.25 4.49
C SER A 584 0.54 -0.54 5.74
N HIS A 585 1.04 0.69 5.60
CA HIS A 585 1.52 1.56 6.68
C HIS A 585 0.78 2.90 6.63
N ASP A 586 1.02 3.78 7.59
CA ASP A 586 0.29 5.04 7.79
C ASP A 586 -1.22 4.78 7.91
N VAL A 587 -1.56 3.82 8.78
CA VAL A 587 -2.93 3.38 9.01
C VAL A 587 -3.68 4.40 9.88
N PHE A 588 -4.86 4.79 9.43
CA PHE A 588 -5.73 5.76 10.10
C PHE A 588 -6.51 5.10 11.24
N PRO A 589 -6.85 5.86 12.31
CA PRO A 589 -7.76 5.39 13.33
C PRO A 589 -9.14 5.08 12.73
N ALA A 590 -9.88 4.15 13.34
CA ALA A 590 -11.15 3.67 12.81
C ALA A 590 -12.22 4.77 12.57
N LYS A 591 -12.18 5.87 13.33
CA LYS A 591 -13.09 7.01 13.18
C LYS A 591 -12.74 7.95 11.99
N ALA A 592 -11.64 7.68 11.30
CA ALA A 592 -11.20 8.45 10.13
C ALA A 592 -11.06 7.58 8.87
N GLY A 593 -11.49 6.31 8.92
CA GLY A 593 -11.49 5.43 7.75
C GLY A 593 -12.69 5.66 6.83
N LEU A 594 -12.64 5.13 5.61
CA LEU A 594 -13.79 5.16 4.70
C LEU A 594 -14.99 4.42 5.29
N GLY A 595 -16.18 4.97 5.07
CA GLY A 595 -17.45 4.42 5.51
C GLY A 595 -17.91 4.93 6.88
N THR A 596 -17.11 5.74 7.58
CA THR A 596 -17.53 6.38 8.84
C THR A 596 -18.72 7.31 8.63
N ASN A 597 -18.88 7.91 7.44
CA ASN A 597 -20.05 8.74 7.12
C ASN A 597 -21.15 7.93 6.40
N GLY A 598 -21.00 6.61 6.29
CA GLY A 598 -21.96 5.70 5.68
C GLY A 598 -21.61 5.30 4.26
N CYS A 599 -22.56 4.66 3.58
CA CYS A 599 -22.31 4.00 2.29
C CYS A 599 -21.85 4.97 1.18
N THR A 600 -22.17 6.25 1.27
CA THR A 600 -21.88 7.26 0.24
C THR A 600 -20.41 7.66 0.14
N ASP A 601 -19.59 7.35 1.14
CA ASP A 601 -18.13 7.52 1.05
C ASP A 601 -17.57 6.73 -0.14
N CYS A 602 -18.14 5.55 -0.41
CA CYS A 602 -17.73 4.69 -1.54
C CYS A 602 -18.78 4.59 -2.64
N HIS A 603 -20.08 4.71 -2.33
CA HIS A 603 -21.16 4.53 -3.29
C HIS A 603 -21.82 5.86 -3.64
N SER A 604 -21.05 6.79 -4.20
CA SER A 604 -21.55 8.05 -4.74
C SER A 604 -20.89 8.36 -6.08
N PHE A 605 -21.52 9.19 -6.91
CA PHE A 605 -20.95 9.64 -8.19
C PHE A 605 -19.70 10.53 -8.02
N ARG A 606 -19.36 10.89 -6.77
CA ARG A 606 -18.16 11.65 -6.41
C ARG A 606 -17.16 10.84 -5.59
N SER A 607 -17.39 9.54 -5.38
CA SER A 607 -16.51 8.72 -4.56
C SER A 607 -15.16 8.49 -5.26
N ASP A 608 -14.06 8.70 -4.55
CA ASP A 608 -12.73 8.44 -5.09
C ASP A 608 -12.46 6.95 -5.33
N MET A 609 -13.16 6.07 -4.60
CA MET A 609 -13.03 4.61 -4.73
C MET A 609 -13.39 4.09 -6.13
N PHE A 610 -14.36 4.70 -6.82
CA PHE A 610 -14.84 4.23 -8.12
C PHE A 610 -14.82 5.26 -9.23
N TYR A 611 -15.05 6.54 -8.92
CA TYR A 611 -15.24 7.60 -9.92
C TYR A 611 -14.06 8.56 -10.04
N ALA A 612 -13.05 8.45 -9.17
CA ALA A 612 -11.80 9.18 -9.33
C ALA A 612 -11.25 8.98 -10.75
N GLN A 613 -10.86 10.09 -11.37
CA GLN A 613 -10.11 10.04 -12.61
C GLN A 613 -8.66 9.70 -12.28
N ILE A 614 -8.17 8.61 -12.84
CA ILE A 614 -6.80 8.12 -12.64
C ILE A 614 -6.05 8.12 -13.96
N VAL A 615 -4.73 8.26 -13.88
CA VAL A 615 -3.86 8.20 -15.07
C VAL A 615 -3.95 6.81 -15.70
N LYS A 616 -4.23 6.80 -17.00
CA LYS A 616 -4.15 5.64 -17.89
C LYS A 616 -2.79 5.63 -18.60
N TYR A 617 -2.41 6.75 -19.21
CA TYR A 617 -1.07 7.01 -19.75
C TYR A 617 -0.59 8.41 -19.37
N PRO A 618 0.70 8.58 -19.07
CA PRO A 618 1.24 9.86 -18.60
C PRO A 618 1.18 10.96 -19.66
N PHE A 619 1.43 10.64 -20.93
CA PHE A 619 1.46 11.62 -22.02
C PHE A 619 0.70 11.07 -23.25
N SER A 620 -0.23 11.84 -23.79
CA SER A 620 -0.81 11.66 -25.13
C SER A 620 0.00 12.40 -26.19
N ASP A 621 -0.40 12.30 -27.45
CA ASP A 621 0.29 12.91 -28.59
C ASP A 621 0.42 14.44 -28.48
N ASP A 622 -0.40 15.09 -27.65
CA ASP A 622 -0.38 16.52 -27.31
C ASP A 622 0.28 16.83 -25.95
N GLY A 623 0.99 15.87 -25.35
CA GLY A 623 1.66 16.00 -24.05
C GLY A 623 0.73 15.91 -22.84
N ASN A 624 -0.58 15.90 -23.05
CA ASN A 624 -1.59 15.92 -21.99
C ASN A 624 -1.81 14.55 -21.33
N LEU A 625 -2.51 14.55 -20.18
CA LEU A 625 -2.81 13.34 -19.42
C LEU A 625 -3.95 12.54 -20.04
N LEU A 626 -3.73 11.25 -20.29
CA LEU A 626 -4.84 10.35 -20.61
C LEU A 626 -5.41 9.73 -19.34
N MET A 627 -6.63 10.10 -18.97
CA MET A 627 -7.30 9.67 -17.74
C MET A 627 -8.39 8.62 -18.00
N GLU A 628 -8.72 7.84 -16.97
CA GLU A 628 -9.87 6.95 -16.96
C GLU A 628 -10.49 6.86 -15.56
N PRO A 629 -11.78 6.47 -15.43
CA PRO A 629 -12.38 6.29 -14.12
C PRO A 629 -11.86 5.01 -13.42
N GLN A 630 -11.65 5.12 -12.12
CA GLN A 630 -11.10 4.08 -11.24
C GLN A 630 -11.83 2.72 -11.31
N TYR A 631 -13.16 2.69 -11.52
CA TYR A 631 -13.90 1.43 -11.67
C TYR A 631 -13.42 0.58 -12.87
N LYS A 632 -12.84 1.18 -13.91
CA LYS A 632 -12.29 0.44 -15.06
C LYS A 632 -11.07 -0.36 -14.66
N ARG A 633 -10.16 0.23 -13.87
CA ARG A 633 -8.98 -0.47 -13.31
C ARG A 633 -9.40 -1.61 -12.39
N LEU A 634 -10.49 -1.42 -11.63
CA LEU A 634 -11.06 -2.49 -10.82
C LEU A 634 -11.77 -3.57 -11.65
N ASN A 635 -11.78 -3.48 -12.98
CA ASN A 635 -12.51 -4.37 -13.88
C ASN A 635 -13.98 -4.52 -13.44
N MET A 636 -14.65 -3.38 -13.27
CA MET A 636 -16.05 -3.29 -12.87
C MET A 636 -16.88 -2.58 -13.95
N SER A 637 -18.13 -3.00 -14.11
CA SER A 637 -19.07 -2.35 -15.03
C SER A 637 -19.48 -0.98 -14.49
N GLY A 638 -19.29 0.08 -15.30
CA GLY A 638 -19.73 1.43 -14.97
C GLY A 638 -21.23 1.51 -14.67
N PHE A 639 -22.07 0.78 -15.41
CA PHE A 639 -23.51 0.68 -15.12
C PHE A 639 -23.81 0.14 -13.71
N MET A 640 -23.17 -0.97 -13.30
CA MET A 640 -23.39 -1.58 -11.98
C MET A 640 -22.90 -0.68 -10.84
N VAL A 641 -21.75 -0.03 -11.02
CA VAL A 641 -21.25 0.97 -10.07
C VAL A 641 -22.20 2.17 -10.00
N GLY A 642 -22.70 2.65 -11.14
CA GLY A 642 -23.68 3.72 -11.24
C GLY A 642 -25.00 3.41 -10.58
N LEU A 643 -25.51 2.19 -10.77
CA LEU A 643 -26.74 1.74 -10.14
C LEU A 643 -26.62 1.69 -8.62
N SER A 644 -25.46 1.28 -8.10
CA SER A 644 -25.15 1.29 -6.67
C SER A 644 -25.04 2.71 -6.13
N ALA A 645 -24.35 3.61 -6.85
CA ALA A 645 -24.23 5.02 -6.46
C ALA A 645 -25.59 5.72 -6.47
N PHE A 646 -26.41 5.49 -7.50
CA PHE A 646 -27.77 6.01 -7.58
C PHE A 646 -28.65 5.55 -6.41
N ARG A 647 -28.62 4.26 -6.07
CA ARG A 647 -29.36 3.73 -4.92
C ARG A 647 -28.95 4.39 -3.61
N GLU A 648 -27.65 4.42 -3.32
CA GLU A 648 -27.14 4.91 -2.04
C GLU A 648 -27.24 6.43 -1.91
N GLN A 649 -26.78 7.17 -2.92
CA GLN A 649 -26.72 8.63 -2.91
C GLN A 649 -28.07 9.30 -3.19
N VAL A 650 -28.90 8.74 -4.07
CA VAL A 650 -30.17 9.36 -4.49
C VAL A 650 -31.35 8.68 -3.80
N VAL A 651 -31.63 7.42 -4.13
CA VAL A 651 -32.88 6.74 -3.72
C VAL A 651 -33.04 6.74 -2.19
N LYS A 652 -32.01 6.30 -1.46
CA LYS A 652 -32.08 6.23 0.00
C LYS A 652 -32.09 7.61 0.68
N SER A 653 -31.45 8.60 0.08
CA SER A 653 -31.49 10.00 0.58
C SER A 653 -32.89 10.60 0.49
N PHE A 654 -33.73 10.12 -0.43
CA PHE A 654 -35.16 10.43 -0.46
C PHE A 654 -36.00 9.51 0.43
N LEU A 655 -35.66 8.22 0.48
CA LEU A 655 -36.40 7.19 1.19
C LEU A 655 -36.59 7.51 2.68
N TYR A 656 -35.49 7.78 3.41
CA TYR A 656 -35.56 8.03 4.84
C TYR A 656 -36.41 9.26 5.21
N PRO A 657 -36.25 10.44 4.57
CA PRO A 657 -37.17 11.56 4.78
C PRO A 657 -38.62 11.21 4.45
N ALA A 658 -38.86 10.48 3.36
CA ALA A 658 -40.21 10.11 2.96
C ALA A 658 -40.89 9.21 4.00
N ILE A 659 -40.15 8.29 4.63
CA ILE A 659 -40.67 7.46 5.74
C ILE A 659 -41.03 8.33 6.93
N ILE A 660 -40.17 9.25 7.34
CA ILE A 660 -40.43 10.16 8.46
C ILE A 660 -41.67 11.02 8.15
N PHE A 661 -41.77 11.55 6.94
CA PHE A 661 -42.91 12.33 6.52
C PHE A 661 -44.21 11.52 6.51
N LEU A 662 -44.17 10.26 6.02
CA LEU A 662 -45.31 9.35 6.10
C LEU A 662 -45.74 9.09 7.55
N LEU A 663 -44.80 8.89 8.47
CA LEU A 663 -45.11 8.72 9.90
C LEU A 663 -45.82 9.95 10.48
N ILE A 664 -45.34 11.16 10.16
CA ILE A 664 -45.99 12.42 10.57
C ILE A 664 -47.40 12.52 10.00
N VAL A 665 -47.58 12.21 8.71
CA VAL A 665 -48.90 12.20 8.04
C VAL A 665 -49.86 11.21 8.70
N ILE A 666 -49.38 10.01 9.08
CA ILE A 666 -50.19 9.02 9.79
C ILE A 666 -50.57 9.53 11.18
N ILE A 667 -49.62 10.12 11.93
CA ILE A 667 -49.88 10.70 13.25
C ILE A 667 -50.92 11.83 13.15
N LEU A 668 -50.80 12.71 12.16
CA LEU A 668 -51.80 13.75 11.89
C LEU A 668 -53.17 13.16 11.55
N SER A 669 -53.21 12.06 10.78
CA SER A 669 -54.46 11.35 10.46
C SER A 669 -55.14 10.83 11.73
N LEU A 670 -54.38 10.26 12.65
CA LEU A 670 -54.86 9.75 13.93
C LEU A 670 -55.30 10.88 14.86
N ALA A 671 -54.51 11.95 14.97
CA ALA A 671 -54.85 13.13 15.75
C ALA A 671 -56.14 13.81 15.24
N ALA A 672 -56.29 13.93 13.92
CA ALA A 672 -57.51 14.46 13.30
C ALA A 672 -58.72 13.53 13.48
N TYR A 673 -58.51 12.22 13.54
CA TYR A 673 -59.57 11.25 13.87
C TYR A 673 -60.02 11.40 15.33
N GLU A 674 -59.08 11.44 16.28
CA GLU A 674 -59.40 11.54 17.71
C GLU A 674 -59.98 12.92 18.08
N SER A 675 -59.45 14.00 17.48
CA SER A 675 -60.01 15.35 17.66
C SER A 675 -61.45 15.45 17.17
N ARG A 676 -61.79 14.77 16.06
CA ARG A 676 -63.18 14.71 15.57
C ARG A 676 -64.09 13.90 16.49
N LYS A 677 -63.58 12.78 17.03
CA LYS A 677 -64.33 11.89 17.90
C LYS A 677 -64.65 12.53 19.26
N ASN A 678 -63.70 13.29 19.82
CA ASN A 678 -63.81 13.87 21.16
C ASN A 678 -64.01 15.40 21.16
N THR A 679 -64.14 16.03 19.98
CA THR A 679 -64.43 17.47 19.80
C THR A 679 -63.40 18.44 20.42
N TYR A 680 -62.11 18.10 20.38
CA TYR A 680 -61.07 18.96 20.97
C TYR A 680 -60.83 20.26 20.18
N PHE A 681 -60.68 20.18 18.85
CA PHE A 681 -60.44 21.33 17.95
C PHE A 681 -61.04 21.11 16.56
N ILE A 682 -61.54 22.18 15.92
CA ILE A 682 -62.07 22.17 14.53
C ILE A 682 -60.90 22.37 13.55
N ILE A 683 -60.47 21.29 12.90
CA ILE A 683 -59.48 21.34 11.82
C ILE A 683 -60.24 21.66 10.52
N ASN A 684 -59.90 22.76 9.85
CA ASN A 684 -60.44 23.09 8.52
C ASN A 684 -59.36 22.89 7.44
N SER A 685 -59.79 22.84 6.17
CA SER A 685 -58.90 22.57 5.02
C SER A 685 -57.78 23.60 4.87
N LYS A 686 -58.02 24.88 5.23
CA LYS A 686 -56.99 25.94 5.17
C LYS A 686 -55.89 25.72 6.21
N LEU A 687 -56.27 25.40 7.45
CA LEU A 687 -55.32 25.10 8.52
C LEU A 687 -54.47 23.87 8.19
N LEU A 688 -55.10 22.81 7.66
CA LEU A 688 -54.38 21.60 7.24
C LEU A 688 -53.35 21.90 6.14
N LEU A 689 -53.69 22.78 5.19
CA LEU A 689 -52.80 23.19 4.10
C LEU A 689 -51.61 24.01 4.62
N ILE A 690 -51.82 24.90 5.60
CA ILE A 690 -50.74 25.62 6.30
C ILE A 690 -49.83 24.65 7.04
N VAL A 691 -50.38 23.66 7.76
CA VAL A 691 -49.60 22.65 8.48
C VAL A 691 -48.72 21.86 7.52
N TYR A 692 -49.25 21.41 6.38
CA TYR A 692 -48.44 20.74 5.36
C TYR A 692 -47.39 21.65 4.74
N GLY A 693 -47.71 22.91 4.47
CA GLY A 693 -46.73 23.90 4.00
C GLY A 693 -45.57 24.05 4.99
N LEU A 694 -45.86 24.18 6.28
CA LEU A 694 -44.86 24.28 7.34
C LEU A 694 -44.05 22.99 7.51
N LEU A 695 -44.69 21.82 7.45
CA LEU A 695 -44.01 20.53 7.54
C LEU A 695 -43.06 20.30 6.37
N ILE A 696 -43.50 20.58 5.14
CA ILE A 696 -42.65 20.44 3.95
C ILE A 696 -41.49 21.43 4.02
N SER A 697 -41.76 22.69 4.41
CA SER A 697 -40.73 23.71 4.57
C SER A 697 -39.73 23.35 5.67
N GLY A 698 -40.21 22.84 6.80
CA GLY A 698 -39.40 22.37 7.92
C GLY A 698 -38.53 21.17 7.54
N LEU A 699 -39.10 20.18 6.86
CA LEU A 699 -38.35 19.01 6.38
C LEU A 699 -37.29 19.43 5.36
N ALA A 700 -37.65 20.31 4.42
CA ALA A 700 -36.72 20.87 3.44
C ALA A 700 -35.59 21.63 4.14
N PHE A 701 -35.89 22.45 5.16
CA PHE A 701 -34.87 23.15 5.95
C PHE A 701 -33.91 22.17 6.64
N VAL A 702 -34.44 21.14 7.32
CA VAL A 702 -33.61 20.12 8.00
C VAL A 702 -32.72 19.35 7.02
N TYR A 703 -33.17 19.06 5.79
CA TYR A 703 -32.36 18.32 4.81
C TYR A 703 -31.42 19.20 3.98
N LEU A 704 -31.74 20.47 3.78
CA LEU A 704 -30.91 21.41 3.03
C LEU A 704 -29.80 22.05 3.90
N LYS A 705 -29.94 22.02 5.24
CA LYS A 705 -28.92 22.49 6.19
C LYS A 705 -28.23 21.29 6.87
N PRO A 706 -27.02 20.90 6.45
CA PRO A 706 -26.29 19.76 7.01
C PRO A 706 -26.11 19.84 8.53
N ASP A 707 -25.79 21.02 9.05
CA ASP A 707 -25.63 21.25 10.49
C ASP A 707 -26.92 20.88 11.24
N VAL A 708 -28.07 21.36 10.75
CA VAL A 708 -29.38 21.08 11.35
C VAL A 708 -29.75 19.61 11.20
N ASN A 709 -29.46 19.00 10.04
CA ASN A 709 -29.68 17.58 9.79
C ASN A 709 -29.03 16.72 10.88
N SER A 710 -27.75 16.98 11.16
CA SER A 710 -26.95 16.22 12.13
C SER A 710 -27.46 16.33 13.59
N TYR A 711 -28.18 17.41 13.92
CA TYR A 711 -28.80 17.58 15.24
C TYR A 711 -30.21 16.99 15.34
N VAL A 712 -30.95 16.97 14.23
CA VAL A 712 -32.39 16.64 14.23
C VAL A 712 -32.64 15.19 13.84
N LEU A 713 -31.81 14.61 12.98
CA LEU A 713 -32.02 13.29 12.39
C LEU A 713 -30.86 12.33 12.72
N PRO A 714 -31.12 11.02 12.79
CA PRO A 714 -30.06 10.04 12.94
C PRO A 714 -29.08 10.10 11.77
N ASP A 715 -27.78 9.95 12.07
CA ASP A 715 -26.75 9.89 11.04
C ASP A 715 -26.99 8.73 10.07
N ARG A 716 -26.50 8.90 8.84
CA ARG A 716 -26.67 7.92 7.76
C ARG A 716 -26.26 6.49 8.14
N PRO A 717 -25.13 6.22 8.83
CA PRO A 717 -24.78 4.86 9.25
C PRO A 717 -25.82 4.21 10.15
N VAL A 718 -26.49 4.98 11.02
CA VAL A 718 -27.54 4.46 11.91
C VAL A 718 -28.76 4.02 11.07
N LEU A 719 -29.14 4.83 10.09
CA LEU A 719 -30.25 4.50 9.18
C LEU A 719 -29.92 3.27 8.33
N ASP A 720 -28.72 3.22 7.74
CA ASP A 720 -28.29 2.10 6.89
C ASP A 720 -28.19 0.78 7.68
N SER A 721 -27.70 0.83 8.93
CA SER A 721 -27.63 -0.34 9.82
C SER A 721 -29.02 -0.92 10.16
N ASN A 722 -30.04 -0.06 10.16
CA ASN A 722 -31.42 -0.42 10.50
C ASN A 722 -32.33 -0.48 9.27
N HIS A 723 -31.75 -0.43 8.06
CA HIS A 723 -32.50 -0.32 6.80
C HIS A 723 -33.54 -1.42 6.64
N PHE A 724 -33.22 -2.65 7.05
CA PHE A 724 -34.16 -3.78 7.04
C PHE A 724 -35.43 -3.48 7.86
N PHE A 725 -35.28 -3.07 9.12
CA PHE A 725 -36.42 -2.77 10.00
C PHE A 725 -37.22 -1.57 9.50
N ILE A 726 -36.52 -0.52 9.07
CA ILE A 726 -37.12 0.72 8.55
C ILE A 726 -37.98 0.42 7.32
N THR A 727 -37.44 -0.31 6.35
CA THR A 727 -38.16 -0.66 5.12
C THR A 727 -39.27 -1.67 5.38
N PHE A 728 -39.10 -2.60 6.32
CA PHE A 728 -40.16 -3.54 6.71
C PHE A 728 -41.41 -2.81 7.27
N LEU A 729 -41.22 -1.81 8.13
CA LEU A 729 -42.31 -0.96 8.61
C LEU A 729 -42.99 -0.19 7.48
N ALA A 730 -42.22 0.30 6.51
CA ALA A 730 -42.76 0.98 5.33
C ALA A 730 -43.60 0.03 4.44
N ILE A 731 -43.20 -1.24 4.29
CA ILE A 731 -43.99 -2.26 3.59
C ILE A 731 -45.32 -2.50 4.29
N ILE A 732 -45.31 -2.64 5.62
CA ILE A 732 -46.55 -2.82 6.41
C ILE A 732 -47.48 -1.63 6.23
N ALA A 733 -46.95 -0.41 6.33
CA ALA A 733 -47.73 0.81 6.09
C ALA A 733 -48.32 0.81 4.67
N GLY A 734 -47.52 0.48 3.65
CA GLY A 734 -47.97 0.40 2.26
C GLY A 734 -49.04 -0.67 2.03
N ALA A 735 -48.92 -1.85 2.66
CA ALA A 735 -49.91 -2.93 2.59
C ALA A 735 -51.23 -2.53 3.28
N TYR A 736 -51.15 -1.82 4.40
CA TYR A 736 -52.31 -1.24 5.07
C TYR A 736 -53.02 -0.20 4.19
N THR A 737 -52.27 0.72 3.58
CA THR A 737 -52.81 1.70 2.61
C THR A 737 -53.51 0.98 1.45
N TRP A 738 -52.90 -0.06 0.89
CA TRP A 738 -53.50 -0.84 -0.20
C TRP A 738 -54.83 -1.50 0.20
N ALA A 739 -54.87 -2.14 1.38
CA ALA A 739 -56.08 -2.77 1.91
C ALA A 739 -57.21 -1.74 2.15
N ARG A 740 -56.86 -0.56 2.65
CA ARG A 740 -57.78 0.57 2.85
C ARG A 740 -58.35 1.08 1.52
N MET A 741 -57.50 1.38 0.54
CA MET A 741 -57.94 1.86 -0.77
C MET A 741 -58.86 0.85 -1.48
N LYS A 742 -58.55 -0.45 -1.39
CA LYS A 742 -59.39 -1.52 -1.96
C LYS A 742 -60.79 -1.57 -1.34
N LYS A 743 -60.90 -1.24 -0.05
CA LYS A 743 -62.20 -1.16 0.65
C LYS A 743 -62.99 0.08 0.24
N GLU A 744 -62.32 1.20 0.00
CA GLU A 744 -62.95 2.48 -0.33
C GLU A 744 -63.33 2.63 -1.82
N TYR A 745 -62.58 1.99 -2.73
CA TYR A 745 -62.79 2.07 -4.18
C TYR A 745 -62.85 0.67 -4.82
N PRO A 746 -63.99 -0.05 -4.69
CA PRO A 746 -64.12 -1.45 -5.12
C PRO A 746 -63.99 -1.67 -6.64
N SER A 747 -64.29 -0.66 -7.45
CA SER A 747 -64.18 -0.68 -8.92
C SER A 747 -62.74 -0.69 -9.43
N GLY A 748 -61.76 -0.48 -8.54
CA GLY A 748 -60.33 -0.54 -8.83
C GLY A 748 -59.80 0.72 -9.53
N SER A 749 -59.01 1.51 -8.81
CA SER A 749 -58.29 2.66 -9.39
C SER A 749 -56.89 2.28 -9.89
N MET A 750 -56.34 3.06 -10.81
CA MET A 750 -54.95 2.89 -11.28
C MET A 750 -53.95 2.93 -10.12
N ILE A 751 -54.18 3.80 -9.13
CA ILE A 751 -53.34 3.94 -7.93
C ILE A 751 -53.32 2.65 -7.09
N ILE A 752 -54.45 1.94 -6.96
CA ILE A 752 -54.51 0.65 -6.25
C ILE A 752 -53.65 -0.42 -6.95
N LYS A 753 -53.69 -0.47 -8.29
CA LYS A 753 -52.88 -1.40 -9.08
C LYS A 753 -51.38 -1.07 -8.98
N MET A 754 -51.02 0.21 -9.03
CA MET A 754 -49.64 0.66 -8.85
C MET A 754 -49.11 0.32 -7.45
N GLN A 755 -49.90 0.56 -6.41
CA GLN A 755 -49.51 0.21 -5.04
C GLN A 755 -49.29 -1.30 -4.87
N ALA A 756 -50.18 -2.13 -5.45
CA ALA A 756 -50.00 -3.58 -5.46
C ALA A 756 -48.70 -3.97 -6.18
N LEU A 757 -48.42 -3.38 -7.35
CA LEU A 757 -47.21 -3.63 -8.12
C LEU A 757 -45.95 -3.28 -7.31
N PHE A 758 -45.91 -2.12 -6.66
CA PHE A 758 -44.76 -1.71 -5.85
C PHE A 758 -44.51 -2.65 -4.66
N LEU A 759 -45.57 -3.11 -3.99
CA LEU A 759 -45.45 -4.10 -2.92
C LEU A 759 -45.00 -5.49 -3.43
N ILE A 760 -45.48 -5.92 -4.59
CA ILE A 760 -45.02 -7.17 -5.22
C ILE A 760 -43.54 -7.05 -5.59
N LEU A 761 -43.13 -5.95 -6.22
CA LEU A 761 -41.74 -5.71 -6.59
C LEU A 761 -40.82 -5.66 -5.36
N SER A 762 -41.25 -5.07 -4.26
CA SER A 762 -40.45 -5.04 -3.02
C SER A 762 -40.31 -6.44 -2.43
N VAL A 763 -41.38 -7.24 -2.37
CA VAL A 763 -41.31 -8.62 -1.85
C VAL A 763 -40.44 -9.50 -2.74
N VAL A 764 -40.65 -9.48 -4.06
CA VAL A 764 -39.89 -10.29 -5.02
C VAL A 764 -38.41 -9.91 -5.01
N SER A 765 -38.09 -8.62 -5.03
CA SER A 765 -36.71 -8.15 -4.99
C SER A 765 -36.04 -8.47 -3.64
N GLY A 766 -36.77 -8.35 -2.54
CA GLY A 766 -36.31 -8.76 -1.21
C GLY A 766 -35.99 -10.26 -1.13
N LEU A 767 -36.80 -11.12 -1.76
CA LEU A 767 -36.51 -12.54 -1.87
C LEU A 767 -35.25 -12.82 -2.69
N PHE A 768 -35.06 -12.13 -3.82
CA PHE A 768 -33.83 -12.25 -4.61
C PHE A 768 -32.58 -11.85 -3.81
N MET A 769 -32.67 -10.82 -2.97
CA MET A 769 -31.56 -10.39 -2.09
C MET A 769 -31.14 -11.47 -1.08
N MET A 770 -31.98 -12.46 -0.78
CA MET A 770 -31.65 -13.57 0.12
C MET A 770 -30.91 -14.72 -0.59
N ILE A 771 -30.86 -14.72 -1.93
CA ILE A 771 -30.25 -15.80 -2.70
C ILE A 771 -28.76 -15.51 -2.90
N LYS A 772 -27.90 -16.35 -2.31
CA LYS A 772 -26.44 -16.30 -2.46
C LYS A 772 -25.95 -17.30 -3.52
N PHE A 773 -26.35 -17.10 -4.78
CA PHE A 773 -25.93 -17.96 -5.89
C PHE A 773 -25.22 -17.15 -6.97
N ASP A 774 -23.97 -17.52 -7.29
CA ASP A 774 -23.09 -16.73 -8.17
C ASP A 774 -23.68 -16.49 -9.56
N LEU A 775 -24.43 -17.47 -10.08
CA LEU A 775 -24.99 -17.45 -11.43
C LEU A 775 -26.06 -16.36 -11.63
N ILE A 776 -26.74 -15.94 -10.55
CA ILE A 776 -27.74 -14.87 -10.58
C ILE A 776 -27.28 -13.61 -9.86
N TYR A 777 -26.00 -13.55 -9.47
CA TYR A 777 -25.50 -12.48 -8.61
C TYR A 777 -25.63 -11.07 -9.23
N GLN A 778 -25.59 -10.95 -10.56
CA GLN A 778 -25.89 -9.69 -11.25
C GLN A 778 -27.37 -9.27 -11.10
N ILE A 779 -28.29 -10.22 -11.13
CA ILE A 779 -29.73 -9.98 -10.90
C ILE A 779 -29.95 -9.54 -9.45
N VAL A 780 -29.28 -10.19 -8.50
CA VAL A 780 -29.33 -9.83 -7.08
C VAL A 780 -28.90 -8.38 -6.86
N ARG A 781 -27.83 -7.92 -7.51
CA ARG A 781 -27.38 -6.52 -7.44
C ARG A 781 -28.42 -5.52 -7.91
N ILE A 782 -29.12 -5.84 -9.01
CA ILE A 782 -30.20 -4.98 -9.52
C ILE A 782 -31.42 -5.02 -8.58
N ALA A 783 -31.74 -6.18 -8.03
CA ALA A 783 -32.85 -6.36 -7.10
C ALA A 783 -32.76 -5.43 -5.90
N TYR A 784 -31.56 -5.17 -5.36
CA TYR A 784 -31.41 -4.18 -4.30
C TYR A 784 -31.91 -2.78 -4.67
N THR A 785 -31.62 -2.30 -5.89
CA THR A 785 -32.06 -0.97 -6.31
C THR A 785 -33.55 -0.95 -6.63
N ILE A 786 -34.07 -2.03 -7.23
CA ILE A 786 -35.52 -2.19 -7.46
C ILE A 786 -36.27 -2.21 -6.13
N PHE A 787 -35.74 -2.90 -5.12
CA PHE A 787 -36.29 -2.96 -3.78
C PHE A 787 -36.46 -1.55 -3.22
N ASP A 788 -35.37 -0.78 -3.07
CA ASP A 788 -35.44 0.55 -2.47
C ASP A 788 -36.34 1.51 -3.27
N LEU A 789 -36.29 1.45 -4.61
CA LEU A 789 -37.15 2.29 -5.46
C LEU A 789 -38.63 1.94 -5.30
N SER A 790 -38.97 0.64 -5.22
CA SER A 790 -40.35 0.19 -5.02
C SER A 790 -40.89 0.62 -3.66
N ILE A 791 -40.06 0.65 -2.62
CA ILE A 791 -40.43 1.16 -1.31
C ILE A 791 -40.71 2.66 -1.36
N VAL A 792 -39.83 3.46 -1.99
CA VAL A 792 -40.06 4.90 -2.16
C VAL A 792 -41.39 5.16 -2.84
N LEU A 793 -41.68 4.47 -3.95
CA LEU A 793 -42.94 4.65 -4.70
C LEU A 793 -44.18 4.23 -3.89
N SER A 794 -44.06 3.16 -3.11
CA SER A 794 -45.11 2.72 -2.17
C SER A 794 -45.39 3.73 -1.06
N ILE A 795 -44.34 4.36 -0.52
CA ILE A 795 -44.44 5.40 0.50
C ILE A 795 -45.11 6.65 -0.07
N LEU A 796 -44.66 7.12 -1.24
CA LEU A 796 -45.25 8.31 -1.89
C LEU A 796 -46.74 8.11 -2.16
N THR A 797 -47.11 6.93 -2.65
CA THR A 797 -48.52 6.58 -2.87
C THR A 797 -49.32 6.58 -1.57
N SER A 798 -48.73 6.08 -0.48
CA SER A 798 -49.35 6.08 0.85
C SER A 798 -49.51 7.50 1.41
N ILE A 799 -48.50 8.36 1.26
CA ILE A 799 -48.56 9.78 1.66
C ILE A 799 -49.72 10.46 0.93
N ILE A 800 -49.78 10.33 -0.39
CA ILE A 800 -50.85 10.92 -1.22
C ILE A 800 -52.23 10.43 -0.76
N TYR A 801 -52.36 9.13 -0.50
CA TYR A 801 -53.61 8.55 0.00
C TYR A 801 -54.05 9.17 1.33
N PHE A 802 -53.18 9.22 2.33
CA PHE A 802 -53.54 9.74 3.65
C PHE A 802 -53.83 11.24 3.62
N ILE A 803 -53.08 12.03 2.84
CA ILE A 803 -53.37 13.46 2.65
C ILE A 803 -54.76 13.63 2.03
N ASN A 804 -55.05 12.92 0.94
CA ASN A 804 -56.36 12.99 0.28
C ASN A 804 -57.49 12.53 1.21
N ASP A 805 -57.31 11.46 1.97
CA ASP A 805 -58.28 10.99 2.95
C ASP A 805 -58.57 12.04 4.04
N GLN A 806 -57.54 12.74 4.53
CA GLN A 806 -57.72 13.83 5.48
C GLN A 806 -58.55 14.97 4.89
N PHE A 807 -58.24 15.44 3.69
CA PHE A 807 -59.00 16.52 3.02
C PHE A 807 -60.43 16.10 2.68
N ASN A 808 -60.64 14.88 2.16
CA ASN A 808 -61.97 14.35 1.83
C ASN A 808 -62.88 14.27 3.06
N LYS A 809 -62.32 13.94 4.23
CA LYS A 809 -63.10 13.91 5.48
C LYS A 809 -63.36 15.30 6.08
N LEU A 810 -62.77 16.37 5.51
CA LEU A 810 -63.00 17.76 5.91
C LEU A 810 -64.01 18.48 5.00
N ASN A 811 -64.21 18.01 3.76
CA ASN A 811 -65.20 18.51 2.80
C ASN A 811 -66.06 17.34 2.25
N PRO A 812 -67.13 16.93 2.96
CA PRO A 812 -68.00 15.83 2.51
C PRO A 812 -68.79 16.14 1.23
N GLU A 813 -68.99 17.42 0.91
CA GLU A 813 -69.81 17.89 -0.23
C GLU A 813 -69.11 17.80 -1.60
N ALA A 814 -67.83 17.38 -1.64
CA ALA A 814 -67.03 17.31 -2.87
C ALA A 814 -66.96 15.90 -3.50
N LYS A 815 -67.87 14.99 -3.13
CA LYS A 815 -67.86 13.60 -3.60
C LYS A 815 -68.95 13.30 -4.62
#